data_AF-A0ABD0M9D1-F1
#
_entry.id   AF-A0ABD0M9D1-F1
#
_cell.length_a   1.000
_cell.length_b   1.000
_cell.length_c   1.000
_cell.angle_alpha   90.00
_cell.angle_beta   90.00
_cell.angle_gamma   90.00
#
_symmetry.space_group_name_H-M   'P 1'
#
loop_
_entity.id
_entity.type
_entity.pdbx_description
1 polymer ?
#
loop_
_entity_poly.entity_id
_entity_poly.type
_entity_poly.pdbx_seq_one_letter_code
_entity_poly.pdbx_strand_id
1 'polypeptide(L)'
;MATEATHDVVSEGKQAFFSKLPASLETLCSLPCGLQDDTILHRLLDLIKRLVVTREDVTASGLAKFLVTVTEKPSDVHTSVVVLALGSAAHLVSTTVMDDDLRKTVTRLYDAVQGSRVLDNSSVGAAFFNGLAFLTSCPSGLQWLDKNSVHVQAALSTLETARSIFLLNAVENFLVAVVTHALAADSTHAQEDHPSRQPVTLSSIQEYLTRVLSDTVTNKPALLDQLVTASNPSNLLLVTSQIIRRLSDTELFCQRKAGDTGFFAALVHLSFFHPDSRIQQSTLRSLINMFTHMEAESQVQLLSEKVLPPLMNLLAEGEVERGVGIAASFVDSACCGDSQPMLTLKAVRRLPHDAVFSQEPASPQLTGLVRIVTTALSNRQALAKLSSTLLHSLKETQNSSGLVRLLQSASAVREDGDWQSLQSTWPPPVGAAITGNIRLLGSLLQCLQNSTCPALGVSDAVAVLNSLLTIMGRPQVDSRVVTQATEAFLAVLQAQCHAGITSSDAGIRGVLGRLVTLLERNLVSMQWEIRDSTLEFISKLVVMAHQEHHVLRQAWSCLQDGESYPRASTIAMATTLRQTPGWWNVFLNDCETTEMAVIEQMAEVLADSDTHLISSSAPPGGPSRREAVRLLSAIYQQSLPGSADLRQVICATLKSALRDSDWEVKVKALEFFELVLSPLLCSDADGVSSDTQRDAKPTPRKHKHDTDEETKSGGDLEILASLLETGLEEALFTAAEDYDNSVSEKACDILLRLQECTSLPQHSLSKLRKRHESHMGPNCAGDSITKPGQGENGSHVSSSCDKDAVQKFLTRVDEFDPAQHLQKLTVSMDEYDRQPESLLEDIVAAAKMAVLAKEAAFTSGDEFDDGEDIFVDCY
;
A
#
# COMPACT_ATOMS: atom_id res chain seq x y z
N MET A 1 -36.88 -18.87 0.75
CA MET A 1 -37.51 -17.59 0.35
C MET A 1 -36.49 -16.54 -0.09
N ALA A 2 -35.64 -15.94 0.75
CA ALA A 2 -34.64 -14.97 0.26
C ALA A 2 -33.58 -15.59 -0.68
N THR A 3 -33.13 -16.81 -0.39
CA THR A 3 -32.17 -17.56 -1.24
C THR A 3 -32.77 -18.11 -2.53
N GLU A 4 -34.08 -18.36 -2.56
CA GLU A 4 -34.79 -18.79 -3.78
C GLU A 4 -35.03 -17.60 -4.70
N ALA A 5 -35.43 -16.44 -4.15
CA ALA A 5 -35.61 -15.21 -4.91
C ALA A 5 -34.31 -14.71 -5.55
N THR A 6 -33.16 -14.85 -4.88
CA THR A 6 -31.86 -14.53 -5.48
C THR A 6 -31.45 -15.49 -6.59
N HIS A 7 -31.88 -16.75 -6.54
CA HIS A 7 -31.56 -17.73 -7.58
C HIS A 7 -32.39 -17.48 -8.85
N ASP A 8 -33.64 -17.04 -8.72
CA ASP A 8 -34.52 -16.71 -9.84
C ASP A 8 -34.06 -15.43 -10.57
N VAL A 9 -33.66 -14.39 -9.84
CA VAL A 9 -33.15 -13.14 -10.46
C VAL A 9 -31.84 -13.34 -11.23
N VAL A 10 -30.93 -14.15 -10.69
CA VAL A 10 -29.67 -14.49 -11.38
C VAL A 10 -29.94 -15.34 -12.63
N SER A 11 -30.95 -16.20 -12.59
CA SER A 11 -31.39 -17.01 -13.74
C SER A 11 -31.94 -16.13 -14.88
N GLU A 12 -32.81 -15.17 -14.57
CA GLU A 12 -33.41 -14.27 -15.56
C GLU A 12 -32.35 -13.37 -16.24
N GLY A 13 -31.49 -12.72 -15.45
CA GLY A 13 -30.41 -11.88 -15.99
C GLY A 13 -29.43 -12.67 -16.86
N LYS A 14 -29.10 -13.90 -16.45
CA LYS A 14 -28.26 -14.82 -17.24
C LYS A 14 -28.91 -15.21 -18.56
N GLN A 15 -30.21 -15.49 -18.58
CA GLN A 15 -30.93 -15.84 -19.81
C GLN A 15 -31.04 -14.64 -20.76
N ALA A 16 -31.32 -13.44 -20.24
CA ALA A 16 -31.34 -12.20 -21.02
C ALA A 16 -29.97 -11.92 -21.66
N PHE A 17 -28.89 -12.03 -20.87
CA PHE A 17 -27.51 -11.91 -21.36
C PHE A 17 -27.21 -12.91 -22.49
N PHE A 18 -27.51 -14.19 -22.31
CA PHE A 18 -27.26 -15.22 -23.33
C PHE A 18 -28.10 -15.03 -24.59
N SER A 19 -29.28 -14.40 -24.50
CA SER A 19 -30.08 -14.11 -25.69
C SER A 19 -29.46 -13.04 -26.59
N LYS A 20 -28.72 -12.07 -26.02
CA LYS A 20 -28.10 -10.95 -26.75
C LYS A 20 -26.62 -11.15 -27.07
N LEU A 21 -25.92 -11.96 -26.28
CA LEU A 21 -24.49 -12.19 -26.42
C LEU A 21 -24.08 -12.69 -27.83
N PRO A 22 -24.77 -13.67 -28.47
CA PRO A 22 -24.41 -14.13 -29.81
C PRO A 22 -24.39 -13.02 -30.86
N ALA A 23 -25.38 -12.13 -30.86
CA ALA A 23 -25.48 -11.03 -31.81
C ALA A 23 -24.38 -9.97 -31.56
N SER A 24 -24.03 -9.75 -30.30
CA SER A 24 -22.96 -8.83 -29.89
C SER A 24 -21.59 -9.36 -30.32
N LEU A 25 -21.33 -10.65 -30.12
CA LEU A 25 -20.12 -11.32 -30.58
C LEU A 25 -20.01 -11.36 -32.11
N GLU A 26 -21.11 -11.57 -32.82
CA GLU A 26 -21.14 -11.50 -34.29
C GLU A 26 -20.84 -10.08 -34.80
N THR A 27 -21.39 -9.06 -34.13
CA THR A 27 -21.07 -7.65 -34.40
C THR A 27 -19.58 -7.37 -34.21
N LEU A 28 -19.00 -7.81 -33.09
CA LEU A 28 -17.57 -7.67 -32.80
C LEU A 28 -16.68 -8.34 -33.85
N CYS A 29 -17.05 -9.53 -34.35
CA CYS A 29 -16.31 -10.21 -35.42
C CYS A 29 -16.39 -9.49 -36.77
N SER A 30 -17.45 -8.71 -37.01
CA SER A 30 -17.66 -7.98 -38.27
C SER A 30 -17.05 -6.58 -38.27
N LEU A 31 -16.45 -6.16 -37.15
CA LEU A 31 -15.95 -4.80 -36.98
C LEU A 31 -14.78 -4.49 -37.93
N PRO A 32 -14.88 -3.42 -38.73
CA PRO A 32 -13.84 -3.04 -39.67
C PRO A 32 -12.67 -2.28 -39.02
N CYS A 33 -12.79 -1.92 -37.73
CA CYS A 33 -11.80 -1.24 -36.90
C CYS A 33 -12.00 -1.65 -35.43
N GLY A 34 -10.99 -1.42 -34.57
CA GLY A 34 -11.08 -1.74 -33.15
C GLY A 34 -12.09 -0.90 -32.38
N LEU A 35 -12.47 -1.40 -31.20
CA LEU A 35 -13.04 -0.53 -30.17
C LEU A 35 -11.90 0.29 -29.57
N GLN A 36 -12.14 1.58 -29.33
CA GLN A 36 -11.14 2.48 -28.76
C GLN A 36 -10.87 2.17 -27.28
N ASP A 37 -11.89 1.69 -26.56
CA ASP A 37 -11.81 1.29 -25.16
C ASP A 37 -11.85 -0.23 -25.00
N ASP A 38 -10.68 -0.82 -24.74
CA ASP A 38 -10.55 -2.25 -24.46
C ASP A 38 -11.11 -2.65 -23.08
N THR A 39 -11.38 -1.70 -22.16
CA THR A 39 -11.88 -2.01 -20.80
C THR A 39 -13.27 -2.65 -20.84
N ILE A 40 -14.12 -2.24 -21.79
CA ILE A 40 -15.45 -2.81 -22.03
C ILE A 40 -15.34 -4.29 -22.41
N LEU A 41 -14.35 -4.66 -23.23
CA LEU A 41 -14.12 -6.06 -23.60
C LEU A 41 -13.54 -6.90 -22.45
N HIS A 42 -12.72 -6.30 -21.58
CA HIS A 42 -12.26 -6.96 -20.35
C HIS A 42 -13.44 -7.21 -19.40
N ARG A 43 -14.35 -6.23 -19.27
CA ARG A 43 -15.57 -6.39 -18.47
C ARG A 43 -16.48 -7.47 -19.03
N LEU A 44 -16.62 -7.54 -20.36
CA LEU A 44 -17.36 -8.62 -21.03
C LEU A 44 -16.73 -9.99 -20.75
N LEU A 45 -15.40 -10.10 -20.81
CA LEU A 45 -14.71 -11.34 -20.48
C LEU A 45 -14.98 -11.77 -19.03
N ASP A 46 -14.99 -10.84 -18.08
CA ASP A 46 -15.27 -11.15 -16.67
C ASP A 46 -16.73 -11.56 -16.44
N LEU A 47 -17.67 -10.96 -17.17
CA LEU A 47 -19.07 -11.42 -17.22
C LEU A 47 -19.19 -12.83 -17.81
N ILE A 48 -18.50 -13.12 -18.91
CA ILE A 48 -18.45 -14.47 -19.50
C ILE A 48 -17.91 -15.47 -18.49
N LYS A 49 -16.79 -15.14 -17.81
CA LYS A 49 -16.18 -16.04 -16.82
C LYS A 49 -17.13 -16.40 -15.69
N ARG A 50 -17.91 -15.43 -15.22
CA ARG A 50 -18.87 -15.60 -14.13
C ARG A 50 -20.15 -16.32 -14.55
N LEU A 51 -20.70 -15.98 -15.71
CA LEU A 51 -22.02 -16.48 -16.12
C LEU A 51 -21.95 -17.81 -16.87
N VAL A 52 -20.86 -18.09 -17.58
CA VAL A 52 -20.67 -19.33 -18.36
C VAL A 52 -19.86 -20.33 -17.56
N VAL A 53 -20.57 -21.23 -16.87
CA VAL A 53 -19.96 -22.20 -15.94
C VAL A 53 -20.27 -23.64 -16.34
N THR A 54 -21.41 -23.86 -17.01
CA THR A 54 -21.86 -25.19 -17.42
C THR A 54 -21.78 -25.39 -18.93
N ARG A 55 -21.87 -26.64 -19.40
CA ARG A 55 -21.90 -26.98 -20.82
C ARG A 55 -23.10 -26.35 -21.54
N GLU A 56 -24.26 -26.34 -20.90
CA GLU A 56 -25.48 -25.74 -21.44
C GLU A 56 -25.29 -24.24 -21.66
N ASP A 57 -24.58 -23.56 -20.74
CA ASP A 57 -24.23 -22.15 -20.88
C ASP A 57 -23.36 -21.88 -22.12
N VAL A 58 -22.39 -22.75 -22.42
CA VAL A 58 -21.54 -22.61 -23.62
C VAL A 58 -22.37 -22.68 -24.90
N THR A 59 -23.36 -23.58 -24.93
CA THR A 59 -24.26 -23.70 -26.09
C THR A 59 -25.23 -22.52 -26.20
N ALA A 60 -25.80 -22.07 -25.07
CA ALA A 60 -26.76 -20.98 -25.04
C ALA A 60 -26.14 -19.60 -25.34
N SER A 61 -24.90 -19.38 -24.87
CA SER A 61 -24.17 -18.11 -25.05
C SER A 61 -23.68 -17.87 -26.48
N GLY A 62 -23.67 -18.89 -27.35
CA GLY A 62 -23.12 -18.80 -28.71
C GLY A 62 -21.58 -18.71 -28.76
N LEU A 63 -20.88 -18.87 -27.63
CA LEU A 63 -19.43 -18.75 -27.57
C LEU A 63 -18.71 -19.73 -28.49
N ALA A 64 -19.20 -20.98 -28.60
CA ALA A 64 -18.60 -21.96 -29.51
C ALA A 64 -18.62 -21.47 -30.98
N LYS A 65 -19.72 -20.86 -31.43
CA LYS A 65 -19.83 -20.28 -32.77
C LYS A 65 -18.87 -19.11 -32.93
N PHE A 66 -18.80 -18.22 -31.94
CA PHE A 66 -17.87 -17.08 -31.91
C PHE A 66 -16.41 -17.54 -32.06
N LEU A 67 -15.97 -18.53 -31.27
CA LEU A 67 -14.61 -19.07 -31.37
C LEU A 67 -14.31 -19.66 -32.75
N VAL A 68 -15.26 -20.38 -33.36
CA VAL A 68 -15.12 -20.89 -34.73
C VAL A 68 -14.97 -19.74 -35.73
N THR A 69 -15.78 -18.69 -35.62
CA THR A 69 -15.69 -17.51 -36.52
C THR A 69 -14.32 -16.83 -36.43
N VAL A 70 -13.79 -16.60 -35.22
CA VAL A 70 -12.44 -16.03 -35.04
C VAL A 70 -11.35 -16.96 -35.58
N THR A 71 -11.55 -18.28 -35.46
CA THR A 71 -10.61 -19.30 -35.94
C THR A 71 -10.48 -19.33 -37.46
N GLU A 72 -11.57 -19.13 -38.21
CA GLU A 72 -11.55 -19.23 -39.67
C GLU A 72 -10.70 -18.12 -40.31
N LYS A 73 -10.65 -16.94 -39.69
CA LYS A 73 -10.01 -15.73 -40.24
C LYS A 73 -9.44 -14.84 -39.14
N PRO A 74 -8.45 -15.30 -38.35
CA PRO A 74 -7.92 -14.52 -37.23
C PRO A 74 -7.31 -13.19 -37.65
N SER A 75 -6.80 -13.09 -38.90
CA SER A 75 -6.21 -11.86 -39.45
C SER A 75 -7.24 -10.84 -39.95
N ASP A 76 -8.49 -11.24 -40.16
CA ASP A 76 -9.58 -10.34 -40.56
C ASP A 76 -10.30 -9.74 -39.34
N VAL A 77 -9.99 -10.22 -38.13
CA VAL A 77 -10.63 -9.83 -36.87
C VAL A 77 -9.71 -8.90 -36.08
N HIS A 78 -10.30 -7.90 -35.41
CA HIS A 78 -9.54 -6.96 -34.59
C HIS A 78 -8.80 -7.65 -33.44
N THR A 79 -7.61 -7.15 -33.10
CA THR A 79 -6.72 -7.76 -32.09
C THR A 79 -7.39 -7.91 -30.71
N SER A 80 -8.14 -6.92 -30.23
CA SER A 80 -8.88 -7.00 -28.96
C SER A 80 -9.96 -8.09 -28.95
N VAL A 81 -10.57 -8.38 -30.10
CA VAL A 81 -11.56 -9.47 -30.24
C VAL A 81 -10.88 -10.83 -30.24
N VAL A 82 -9.68 -10.94 -30.84
CA VAL A 82 -8.84 -12.15 -30.72
C VAL A 82 -8.41 -12.38 -29.27
N VAL A 83 -8.04 -11.31 -28.54
CA VAL A 83 -7.74 -11.38 -27.09
C VAL A 83 -8.94 -11.90 -26.30
N LEU A 84 -10.14 -11.36 -26.55
CA LEU A 84 -11.39 -11.83 -25.94
C LEU A 84 -11.64 -13.32 -26.25
N ALA A 85 -11.42 -13.75 -27.49
CA ALA A 85 -11.61 -15.14 -27.91
C ALA A 85 -10.62 -16.10 -27.21
N LEU A 86 -9.35 -15.73 -27.10
CA LEU A 86 -8.32 -16.52 -26.41
C LEU A 86 -8.64 -16.64 -24.91
N GLY A 87 -9.01 -15.53 -24.27
CA GLY A 87 -9.43 -15.52 -22.86
C GLY A 87 -10.68 -16.36 -22.61
N SER A 88 -11.67 -16.28 -23.51
CA SER A 88 -12.90 -17.08 -23.44
C SER A 88 -12.60 -18.57 -23.63
N ALA A 89 -11.78 -18.93 -24.61
CA ALA A 89 -11.38 -20.32 -24.86
C ALA A 89 -10.65 -20.93 -23.66
N ALA A 90 -9.73 -20.17 -23.05
CA ALA A 90 -9.03 -20.61 -21.84
C ALA A 90 -9.99 -20.84 -20.66
N HIS A 91 -10.92 -19.89 -20.43
CA HIS A 91 -11.98 -20.03 -19.42
C HIS A 91 -12.78 -21.32 -19.59
N LEU A 92 -13.29 -21.56 -20.80
CA LEU A 92 -14.15 -22.71 -21.10
C LEU A 92 -13.47 -24.05 -20.79
N VAL A 93 -12.17 -24.18 -21.06
CA VAL A 93 -11.44 -25.43 -20.76
C VAL A 93 -11.23 -25.64 -19.25
N SER A 94 -11.14 -24.57 -18.48
CA SER A 94 -10.97 -24.68 -17.02
C SER A 94 -12.25 -25.02 -16.27
N THR A 95 -13.40 -24.54 -16.75
CA THR A 95 -14.66 -24.62 -16.03
C THR A 95 -15.54 -25.78 -16.47
N THR A 96 -15.38 -26.24 -17.72
CA THR A 96 -16.24 -27.29 -18.28
C THR A 96 -15.47 -28.58 -18.58
N VAL A 97 -16.17 -29.71 -18.51
CA VAL A 97 -15.63 -30.98 -19.00
C VAL A 97 -15.43 -30.86 -20.50
N MET A 98 -14.17 -30.81 -20.93
CA MET A 98 -13.78 -30.60 -22.32
C MET A 98 -14.17 -31.80 -23.19
N ASP A 99 -15.34 -31.70 -23.83
CA ASP A 99 -15.78 -32.64 -24.87
C ASP A 99 -14.91 -32.52 -26.13
N ASP A 100 -15.03 -33.50 -27.03
CA ASP A 100 -14.17 -33.57 -28.22
C ASP A 100 -14.41 -32.41 -29.20
N ASP A 101 -15.59 -31.79 -29.20
CA ASP A 101 -15.91 -30.71 -30.15
C ASP A 101 -15.42 -29.35 -29.64
N LEU A 102 -15.57 -29.06 -28.35
CA LEU A 102 -14.93 -27.92 -27.70
C LEU A 102 -13.41 -28.04 -27.79
N ARG A 103 -12.85 -29.24 -27.55
CA ARG A 103 -11.41 -29.50 -27.71
C ARG A 103 -10.94 -29.17 -29.11
N LYS A 104 -11.62 -29.66 -30.15
CA LYS A 104 -11.28 -29.36 -31.56
C LYS A 104 -11.37 -27.86 -31.84
N THR A 105 -12.38 -27.18 -31.31
CA THR A 105 -12.57 -25.74 -31.51
C THR A 105 -11.44 -24.94 -30.88
N VAL A 106 -11.12 -25.20 -29.62
CA VAL A 106 -9.99 -24.55 -28.92
C VAL A 106 -8.66 -24.88 -29.62
N THR A 107 -8.44 -26.14 -30.02
CA THR A 107 -7.21 -26.53 -30.74
C THR A 107 -7.06 -25.72 -32.02
N ARG A 108 -8.11 -25.67 -32.85
CA ARG A 108 -8.07 -24.93 -34.11
C ARG A 108 -7.86 -23.44 -33.89
N LEU A 109 -8.46 -22.85 -32.84
CA LEU A 109 -8.26 -21.44 -32.52
C LEU A 109 -6.78 -21.15 -32.20
N TYR A 110 -6.18 -21.91 -31.30
CA TYR A 110 -4.78 -21.72 -30.92
C TYR A 110 -3.82 -22.01 -32.09
N ASP A 111 -4.09 -23.03 -32.90
CA ASP A 111 -3.32 -23.32 -34.11
C ASP A 111 -3.45 -22.19 -35.15
N ALA A 112 -4.65 -21.65 -35.35
CA ALA A 112 -4.91 -20.57 -36.28
C ALA A 112 -4.23 -19.27 -35.85
N VAL A 113 -4.31 -18.91 -34.56
CA VAL A 113 -3.62 -17.74 -34.02
C VAL A 113 -2.10 -17.92 -34.12
N GLN A 114 -1.57 -19.09 -33.75
CA GLN A 114 -0.14 -19.39 -33.86
C GLN A 114 0.38 -19.32 -35.30
N GLY A 115 -0.39 -19.82 -36.26
CA GLY A 115 -0.04 -19.79 -37.68
C GLY A 115 -0.21 -18.41 -38.35
N SER A 116 -0.78 -17.44 -37.65
CA SER A 116 -1.07 -16.10 -38.16
C SER A 116 -0.04 -15.06 -37.70
N ARG A 117 0.07 -13.95 -38.43
CA ARG A 117 0.87 -12.78 -38.02
C ARG A 117 0.28 -12.03 -36.83
N VAL A 118 -0.94 -12.36 -36.42
CA VAL A 118 -1.62 -11.66 -35.31
C VAL A 118 -0.91 -11.94 -33.99
N LEU A 119 -0.20 -13.07 -33.86
CA LEU A 119 0.62 -13.38 -32.69
C LEU A 119 1.79 -12.39 -32.49
N ASP A 120 2.24 -11.71 -33.56
CA ASP A 120 3.29 -10.68 -33.47
C ASP A 120 2.81 -9.45 -32.68
N ASN A 121 1.49 -9.25 -32.55
CA ASN A 121 0.92 -8.24 -31.66
C ASN A 121 1.10 -8.66 -30.20
N SER A 122 1.70 -7.79 -29.38
CA SER A 122 2.05 -8.14 -28.01
C SER A 122 0.85 -8.44 -27.11
N SER A 123 -0.30 -7.81 -27.33
CA SER A 123 -1.51 -8.03 -26.53
C SER A 123 -2.12 -9.40 -26.86
N VAL A 124 -2.16 -9.75 -28.16
CA VAL A 124 -2.63 -11.07 -28.60
C VAL A 124 -1.68 -12.16 -28.14
N GLY A 125 -0.36 -11.97 -28.29
CA GLY A 125 0.62 -12.90 -27.77
C GLY A 125 0.51 -13.07 -26.25
N ALA A 126 0.33 -11.98 -25.49
CA ALA A 126 0.17 -12.06 -24.04
C ALA A 126 -1.11 -12.84 -23.66
N ALA A 127 -2.23 -12.57 -24.32
CA ALA A 127 -3.48 -13.31 -24.12
C ALA A 127 -3.35 -14.78 -24.52
N PHE A 128 -2.64 -15.09 -25.59
CA PHE A 128 -2.36 -16.44 -26.07
C PHE A 128 -1.61 -17.25 -25.01
N PHE A 129 -0.47 -16.74 -24.53
CA PHE A 129 0.33 -17.46 -23.54
C PHE A 129 -0.31 -17.49 -22.15
N ASN A 130 -1.01 -16.43 -21.73
CA ASN A 130 -1.80 -16.47 -20.48
C ASN A 130 -2.92 -17.50 -20.57
N GLY A 131 -3.58 -17.61 -21.73
CA GLY A 131 -4.57 -18.62 -21.99
C GLY A 131 -3.98 -20.03 -21.88
N LEU A 132 -2.84 -20.29 -22.55
CA LEU A 132 -2.13 -21.57 -22.42
C LEU A 132 -1.69 -21.86 -20.99
N ALA A 133 -1.21 -20.86 -20.23
CA ALA A 133 -0.86 -21.02 -18.83
C ALA A 133 -2.05 -21.48 -18.00
N PHE A 134 -3.21 -20.87 -18.24
CA PHE A 134 -4.44 -21.25 -17.57
C PHE A 134 -4.92 -22.66 -17.93
N LEU A 135 -4.68 -23.13 -19.17
CA LEU A 135 -4.93 -24.52 -19.57
C LEU A 135 -4.11 -25.53 -18.76
N THR A 136 -2.90 -25.17 -18.30
CA THR A 136 -2.07 -26.08 -17.50
C THR A 136 -2.66 -26.39 -16.13
N SER A 137 -3.52 -25.50 -15.59
CA SER A 137 -4.15 -25.66 -14.29
C SER A 137 -5.20 -26.78 -14.25
N CYS A 138 -5.62 -27.29 -15.40
CA CYS A 138 -6.57 -28.39 -15.53
C CYS A 138 -5.89 -29.65 -16.11
N PRO A 139 -6.12 -30.86 -15.56
CA PRO A 139 -5.51 -32.10 -16.08
C PRO A 139 -5.78 -32.37 -17.57
N SER A 140 -6.98 -32.04 -18.05
CA SER A 140 -7.37 -32.23 -19.46
C SER A 140 -6.65 -31.25 -20.38
N GLY A 141 -6.43 -30.01 -19.92
CA GLY A 141 -5.63 -29.00 -20.62
C GLY A 141 -4.15 -29.36 -20.68
N LEU A 142 -3.59 -29.92 -19.59
CA LEU A 142 -2.21 -30.41 -19.58
C LEU A 142 -2.01 -31.59 -20.55
N GLN A 143 -2.93 -32.55 -20.57
CA GLN A 143 -2.91 -33.65 -21.55
C GLN A 143 -3.03 -33.15 -23.00
N TRP A 144 -3.80 -32.08 -23.21
CA TRP A 144 -3.91 -31.45 -24.52
C TRP A 144 -2.59 -30.77 -24.92
N LEU A 145 -1.94 -30.03 -24.00
CA LEU A 145 -0.63 -29.41 -24.24
C LEU A 145 0.46 -30.44 -24.54
N ASP A 146 0.46 -31.60 -23.88
CA ASP A 146 1.44 -32.67 -24.15
C ASP A 146 1.33 -33.19 -25.60
N LYS A 147 0.11 -33.24 -26.14
CA LYS A 147 -0.15 -33.60 -27.55
C LYS A 147 0.16 -32.47 -28.53
N ASN A 148 0.24 -31.23 -28.06
CA ASN A 148 0.44 -30.02 -28.86
C ASN A 148 1.69 -29.25 -28.39
N SER A 149 2.82 -29.96 -28.30
CA SER A 149 4.12 -29.40 -27.86
C SER A 149 4.65 -28.27 -28.75
N VAL A 150 4.06 -28.09 -29.94
CA VAL A 150 4.30 -26.95 -30.86
C VAL A 150 4.07 -25.59 -30.19
N HIS A 151 3.16 -25.48 -29.23
CA HIS A 151 2.95 -24.24 -28.48
C HIS A 151 4.07 -23.94 -27.47
N VAL A 152 4.67 -24.97 -26.89
CA VAL A 152 5.88 -24.81 -26.05
C VAL A 152 7.03 -24.31 -26.91
N GLN A 153 7.21 -24.84 -28.12
CA GLN A 153 8.24 -24.35 -29.05
C GLN A 153 7.98 -22.90 -29.47
N ALA A 154 6.72 -22.51 -29.70
CA ALA A 154 6.38 -21.11 -29.95
C ALA A 154 6.70 -20.20 -28.76
N ALA A 155 6.43 -20.63 -27.52
CA ALA A 155 6.81 -19.90 -26.31
C ALA A 155 8.34 -19.69 -26.25
N LEU A 156 9.12 -20.75 -26.48
CA LEU A 156 10.58 -20.68 -26.48
C LEU A 156 11.12 -19.76 -27.59
N SER A 157 10.55 -19.80 -28.79
CA SER A 157 10.90 -18.89 -29.88
C SER A 157 10.49 -17.44 -29.59
N THR A 158 9.35 -17.25 -28.91
CA THR A 158 8.87 -15.92 -28.50
C THR A 158 9.78 -15.30 -27.45
N LEU A 159 10.33 -16.08 -26.51
CA LEU A 159 11.34 -15.58 -25.55
C LEU A 159 12.57 -14.99 -26.25
N GLU A 160 12.97 -15.56 -27.39
CA GLU A 160 14.14 -15.11 -28.14
C GLU A 160 13.87 -13.83 -28.95
N THR A 161 12.62 -13.57 -29.32
CA THR A 161 12.25 -12.55 -30.31
C THR A 161 11.39 -11.40 -29.76
N ALA A 162 10.68 -11.60 -28.65
CA ALA A 162 9.72 -10.64 -28.12
C ALA A 162 10.38 -9.37 -27.56
N ARG A 163 9.75 -8.23 -27.85
CA ARG A 163 10.16 -6.90 -27.36
C ARG A 163 9.27 -6.38 -26.23
N SER A 164 8.05 -6.88 -26.10
CA SER A 164 7.09 -6.43 -25.09
C SER A 164 7.29 -7.15 -23.77
N ILE A 165 7.37 -6.38 -22.67
CA ILE A 165 7.52 -6.92 -21.33
C ILE A 165 6.30 -7.74 -20.88
N PHE A 166 5.09 -7.34 -21.34
CA PHE A 166 3.84 -8.05 -21.05
C PHE A 166 3.80 -9.42 -21.72
N LEU A 167 4.25 -9.49 -22.98
CA LEU A 167 4.37 -10.73 -23.72
C LEU A 167 5.40 -11.66 -23.08
N LEU A 168 6.58 -11.14 -22.75
CA LEU A 168 7.62 -11.92 -22.06
C LEU A 168 7.14 -12.48 -20.72
N ASN A 169 6.41 -11.68 -19.93
CA ASN A 169 5.84 -12.13 -18.66
C ASN A 169 4.76 -13.20 -18.85
N ALA A 170 3.92 -13.10 -19.88
CA ALA A 170 2.92 -14.13 -20.20
C ALA A 170 3.58 -15.45 -20.63
N VAL A 171 4.62 -15.38 -21.47
CA VAL A 171 5.41 -16.55 -21.89
C VAL A 171 6.12 -17.19 -20.69
N GLU A 172 6.71 -16.38 -19.81
CA GLU A 172 7.32 -16.84 -18.56
C GLU A 172 6.30 -17.59 -17.70
N ASN A 173 5.13 -16.98 -17.45
CA ASN A 173 4.05 -17.59 -16.67
C ASN A 173 3.63 -18.94 -17.25
N PHE A 174 3.47 -19.02 -18.57
CA PHE A 174 3.12 -20.26 -19.25
C PHE A 174 4.17 -21.35 -19.05
N LEU A 175 5.45 -21.06 -19.32
CA LEU A 175 6.52 -22.05 -19.19
C LEU A 175 6.70 -22.52 -17.74
N VAL A 176 6.62 -21.61 -16.78
CA VAL A 176 6.65 -21.95 -15.35
C VAL A 176 5.47 -22.84 -14.98
N ALA A 177 4.27 -22.56 -15.47
CA ALA A 177 3.09 -23.36 -15.19
C ALA A 177 3.21 -24.78 -15.79
N VAL A 178 3.66 -24.89 -17.05
CA VAL A 178 3.91 -26.20 -17.70
C VAL A 178 4.90 -27.05 -16.90
N VAL A 179 6.03 -26.47 -16.51
CA VAL A 179 7.06 -27.20 -15.74
C VAL A 179 6.54 -27.59 -14.37
N THR A 180 5.89 -26.67 -13.66
CA THR A 180 5.36 -26.93 -12.30
C THR A 180 4.35 -28.08 -12.32
N HIS A 181 3.44 -28.09 -13.29
CA HIS A 181 2.45 -29.16 -13.42
C HIS A 181 3.04 -30.49 -13.90
N ALA A 182 3.99 -30.47 -14.85
CA ALA A 182 4.69 -31.68 -15.29
C ALA A 182 5.48 -32.33 -14.14
N LEU A 183 6.12 -31.51 -13.30
CA LEU A 183 6.79 -31.96 -12.08
C LEU A 183 5.80 -32.60 -11.10
N ALA A 184 4.67 -31.94 -10.82
CA ALA A 184 3.65 -32.47 -9.92
C ALA A 184 3.08 -33.82 -10.41
N ALA A 185 2.79 -33.96 -11.71
CA ALA A 185 2.25 -35.20 -12.29
C ALA A 185 3.21 -36.39 -12.15
N ASP A 186 4.51 -36.17 -12.32
CA ASP A 186 5.50 -37.24 -12.14
C ASP A 186 5.57 -37.73 -10.69
N SER A 187 5.36 -36.85 -9.70
CA SER A 187 5.38 -37.23 -8.28
C SER A 187 4.23 -38.17 -7.91
N THR A 188 3.06 -38.01 -8.53
CA THR A 188 1.89 -38.87 -8.31
C THR A 188 2.03 -40.25 -8.97
N HIS A 189 2.80 -40.36 -10.05
CA HIS A 189 3.01 -41.62 -10.77
C HIS A 189 4.22 -42.42 -10.29
N ALA A 190 5.09 -41.85 -9.44
CA ALA A 190 6.25 -42.54 -8.88
C ALA A 190 5.91 -43.77 -8.00
N GLN A 191 4.63 -44.03 -7.71
CA GLN A 191 4.15 -45.23 -7.01
C GLN A 191 3.72 -46.38 -7.91
N GLU A 192 3.60 -46.18 -9.23
CA GLU A 192 3.27 -47.24 -10.19
C GLU A 192 4.48 -47.50 -11.11
N ASP A 193 4.96 -48.75 -11.13
CA ASP A 193 6.26 -49.25 -11.66
C ASP A 193 6.47 -49.15 -13.19
N HIS A 194 6.03 -48.07 -13.85
CA HIS A 194 6.21 -47.83 -15.28
C HIS A 194 7.13 -46.62 -15.57
N PRO A 195 8.46 -46.83 -15.59
CA PRO A 195 9.46 -45.76 -15.64
C PRO A 195 9.73 -45.13 -17.03
N SER A 196 8.76 -45.00 -17.94
CA SER A 196 9.10 -44.73 -19.36
C SER A 196 8.38 -43.61 -20.10
N ARG A 197 7.61 -42.72 -19.45
CA ARG A 197 7.06 -41.54 -20.15
C ARG A 197 7.21 -40.26 -19.34
N GLN A 198 8.40 -39.68 -19.39
CA GLN A 198 8.55 -38.25 -19.13
C GLN A 198 7.77 -37.48 -20.22
N PRO A 199 6.93 -36.49 -19.88
CA PRO A 199 6.22 -35.68 -20.86
C PRO A 199 7.21 -35.03 -21.82
N VAL A 200 6.95 -35.13 -23.13
CA VAL A 200 7.84 -34.57 -24.19
C VAL A 200 8.07 -33.07 -23.98
N THR A 201 7.04 -32.40 -23.46
CA THR A 201 7.03 -30.98 -23.09
C THR A 201 8.05 -30.63 -22.01
N LEU A 202 8.20 -31.45 -20.97
CA LEU A 202 9.16 -31.20 -19.88
C LEU A 202 10.60 -31.32 -20.38
N SER A 203 10.89 -32.36 -21.19
CA SER A 203 12.22 -32.57 -21.76
C SER A 203 12.64 -31.41 -22.66
N SER A 204 11.73 -30.90 -23.49
CA SER A 204 12.01 -29.73 -24.36
C SER A 204 12.33 -28.46 -23.57
N ILE A 205 11.61 -28.17 -22.48
CA ILE A 205 11.88 -26.99 -21.64
C ILE A 205 13.19 -27.16 -20.87
N GLN A 206 13.45 -28.34 -20.31
CA GLN A 206 14.70 -28.63 -19.62
C GLN A 206 15.91 -28.55 -20.56
N GLU A 207 15.79 -29.10 -21.76
CA GLU A 207 16.83 -29.01 -22.80
C GLU A 207 17.07 -27.56 -23.21
N TYR A 208 16.01 -26.77 -23.41
CA TYR A 208 16.13 -25.35 -23.72
C TYR A 208 16.85 -24.56 -22.62
N LEU A 209 16.40 -24.69 -21.37
CA LEU A 209 17.03 -24.01 -20.22
C LEU A 209 18.49 -24.44 -20.08
N THR A 210 18.78 -25.73 -20.25
CA THR A 210 20.15 -26.26 -20.18
C THR A 210 21.01 -25.74 -21.33
N ARG A 211 20.47 -25.65 -22.55
CA ARG A 211 21.15 -25.11 -23.73
C ARG A 211 21.48 -23.62 -23.54
N VAL A 212 20.50 -22.80 -23.18
CA VAL A 212 20.71 -21.35 -22.96
C VAL A 212 21.75 -21.10 -21.85
N LEU A 213 21.71 -21.89 -20.77
CA LEU A 213 22.71 -21.83 -19.69
C LEU A 213 24.09 -22.36 -20.11
N SER A 214 24.15 -23.39 -20.94
CA SER A 214 25.43 -23.98 -21.39
C SER A 214 26.11 -23.14 -22.46
N ASP A 215 25.35 -22.60 -23.40
CA ASP A 215 25.83 -21.71 -24.47
C ASP A 215 26.42 -20.42 -23.90
N THR A 216 25.89 -19.95 -22.77
CA THR A 216 26.39 -18.76 -22.04
C THR A 216 27.66 -19.04 -21.23
N VAL A 217 27.98 -20.29 -20.91
CA VAL A 217 29.11 -20.69 -20.05
C VAL A 217 30.27 -21.27 -20.84
N THR A 218 29.99 -22.00 -21.92
CA THR A 218 31.00 -22.72 -22.71
C THR A 218 31.62 -21.85 -23.81
N ASN A 219 30.95 -20.78 -24.24
CA ASN A 219 31.46 -19.88 -25.25
C ASN A 219 32.23 -18.71 -24.60
N LYS A 220 33.52 -18.62 -24.92
CA LYS A 220 34.48 -17.58 -24.47
C LYS A 220 33.92 -16.15 -24.61
N PRO A 221 34.51 -15.16 -23.88
CA PRO A 221 34.08 -13.75 -23.86
C PRO A 221 33.82 -13.08 -25.24
N ALA A 222 34.43 -13.59 -26.30
CA ALA A 222 34.27 -13.10 -27.67
C ALA A 222 32.82 -13.20 -28.22
N LEU A 223 32.00 -14.13 -27.71
CA LEU A 223 30.58 -14.22 -28.05
C LEU A 223 29.71 -13.28 -27.18
N LEU A 224 30.17 -12.83 -26.01
CA LEU A 224 29.50 -11.76 -25.26
C LEU A 224 29.56 -10.45 -26.06
N ASP A 225 30.70 -10.15 -26.69
CA ASP A 225 30.87 -8.99 -27.58
C ASP A 225 30.05 -9.11 -28.88
N GLN A 226 29.78 -10.34 -29.37
CA GLN A 226 28.92 -10.57 -30.55
C GLN A 226 27.43 -10.67 -30.20
N LEU A 227 27.07 -11.19 -29.02
CA LEU A 227 25.69 -11.18 -28.51
C LEU A 227 25.21 -9.75 -28.26
N VAL A 228 26.09 -8.82 -27.88
CA VAL A 228 25.80 -7.37 -27.83
C VAL A 228 25.36 -6.80 -29.19
N THR A 229 25.67 -7.45 -30.31
CA THR A 229 25.19 -7.06 -31.65
C THR A 229 23.89 -7.75 -32.08
N ALA A 230 23.45 -8.80 -31.40
CA ALA A 230 22.08 -9.31 -31.51
C ALA A 230 21.16 -8.43 -30.66
N SER A 231 19.98 -8.06 -31.17
CA SER A 231 19.21 -6.92 -30.65
C SER A 231 18.58 -7.06 -29.25
N ASN A 232 18.85 -8.12 -28.44
CA ASN A 232 18.50 -8.16 -26.99
C ASN A 232 18.92 -9.45 -26.19
N PRO A 233 20.20 -9.90 -26.18
CA PRO A 233 20.62 -11.07 -25.39
C PRO A 233 20.34 -10.96 -23.88
N SER A 234 20.34 -9.73 -23.35
CA SER A 234 20.10 -9.46 -21.93
C SER A 234 18.66 -9.77 -21.52
N ASN A 235 17.67 -9.60 -22.41
CA ASN A 235 16.28 -9.90 -22.10
C ASN A 235 16.02 -11.40 -22.03
N LEU A 236 16.59 -12.17 -22.97
CA LEU A 236 16.46 -13.62 -22.97
C LEU A 236 17.04 -14.24 -21.69
N LEU A 237 18.22 -13.77 -21.28
CA LEU A 237 18.88 -14.28 -20.07
C LEU A 237 18.22 -13.76 -18.79
N LEU A 238 17.64 -12.56 -18.81
CA LEU A 238 16.82 -12.04 -17.71
C LEU A 238 15.58 -12.91 -17.52
N VAL A 239 14.82 -13.18 -18.58
CA VAL A 239 13.62 -14.02 -18.48
C VAL A 239 13.98 -15.45 -18.13
N THR A 240 15.05 -16.00 -18.70
CA THR A 240 15.58 -17.32 -18.30
C THR A 240 15.92 -17.34 -16.81
N SER A 241 16.57 -16.29 -16.28
CA SER A 241 16.89 -16.19 -14.86
C SER A 241 15.65 -16.05 -13.97
N GLN A 242 14.58 -15.42 -14.45
CA GLN A 242 13.30 -15.29 -13.75
C GLN A 242 12.53 -16.62 -13.73
N ILE A 243 12.50 -17.34 -14.86
CA ILE A 243 11.97 -18.71 -14.95
C ILE A 243 12.70 -19.58 -13.94
N ILE A 244 14.03 -19.60 -13.93
CA ILE A 244 14.82 -20.42 -13.00
C ILE A 244 14.54 -20.01 -11.54
N ARG A 245 14.37 -18.72 -11.26
CA ARG A 245 13.99 -18.23 -9.92
C ARG A 245 12.66 -18.80 -9.47
N ARG A 246 11.64 -18.74 -10.30
CA ARG A 246 10.31 -19.27 -9.94
C ARG A 246 10.32 -20.78 -9.86
N LEU A 247 11.04 -21.46 -10.74
CA LEU A 247 11.20 -22.91 -10.67
C LEU A 247 11.98 -23.34 -9.43
N SER A 248 12.94 -22.55 -8.95
CA SER A 248 13.69 -22.84 -7.72
C SER A 248 12.86 -22.68 -6.44
N ASP A 249 11.66 -22.11 -6.52
CA ASP A 249 10.71 -22.12 -5.41
C ASP A 249 9.92 -23.45 -5.34
N THR A 250 9.99 -24.28 -6.38
CA THR A 250 9.36 -25.61 -6.42
C THR A 250 10.33 -26.66 -5.93
N GLU A 251 10.07 -27.24 -4.75
CA GLU A 251 10.94 -28.24 -4.11
C GLU A 251 11.32 -29.40 -5.05
N LEU A 252 10.38 -29.94 -5.83
CA LEU A 252 10.64 -31.04 -6.75
C LEU A 252 11.62 -30.67 -7.88
N PHE A 253 11.59 -29.43 -8.34
CA PHE A 253 12.56 -28.94 -9.33
C PHE A 253 13.96 -28.92 -8.73
N CYS A 254 14.10 -28.39 -7.51
CA CYS A 254 15.35 -28.35 -6.77
C CYS A 254 15.91 -29.76 -6.52
N GLN A 255 15.08 -30.69 -6.07
CA GLN A 255 15.48 -32.09 -5.85
C GLN A 255 15.98 -32.76 -7.13
N ARG A 256 15.30 -32.56 -8.26
CA ARG A 256 15.71 -33.14 -9.56
C ARG A 256 17.01 -32.55 -10.10
N LYS A 257 17.21 -31.23 -9.90
CA LYS A 257 18.41 -30.55 -10.38
C LYS A 257 19.58 -30.64 -9.41
N ALA A 258 19.39 -31.09 -8.17
CA ALA A 258 20.43 -31.27 -7.15
C ALA A 258 21.66 -32.05 -7.65
N GLY A 259 21.48 -33.02 -8.55
CA GLY A 259 22.57 -33.81 -9.14
C GLY A 259 23.18 -33.27 -10.45
N ASP A 260 22.62 -32.20 -11.03
CA ASP A 260 23.03 -31.65 -12.33
C ASP A 260 24.19 -30.65 -12.16
N THR A 261 25.41 -31.18 -12.07
CA THR A 261 26.63 -30.37 -11.86
C THR A 261 26.89 -29.33 -12.95
N GLY A 262 26.43 -29.59 -14.18
CA GLY A 262 26.54 -28.65 -15.30
C GLY A 262 25.62 -27.44 -15.14
N PHE A 263 24.37 -27.70 -14.78
CA PHE A 263 23.37 -26.66 -14.48
C PHE A 263 23.82 -25.75 -13.33
N PHE A 264 24.35 -26.32 -12.25
CA PHE A 264 24.88 -25.54 -11.14
C PHE A 264 26.12 -24.73 -11.50
N ALA A 265 27.07 -25.30 -12.24
CA ALA A 265 28.25 -24.56 -12.70
C ALA A 265 27.84 -23.35 -13.55
N ALA A 266 26.81 -23.51 -14.39
CA ALA A 266 26.26 -22.42 -15.18
C ALA A 266 25.63 -21.32 -14.33
N LEU A 267 24.81 -21.70 -13.35
CA LEU A 267 24.18 -20.74 -12.44
C LEU A 267 25.19 -20.02 -11.55
N VAL A 268 26.22 -20.71 -11.07
CA VAL A 268 27.33 -20.07 -10.36
C VAL A 268 28.02 -19.07 -11.28
N HIS A 269 28.34 -19.45 -12.51
CA HIS A 269 28.99 -18.54 -13.45
C HIS A 269 28.14 -17.28 -13.73
N LEU A 270 26.84 -17.45 -13.98
CA LEU A 270 25.93 -16.31 -14.18
C LEU A 270 25.79 -15.43 -12.94
N SER A 271 25.68 -16.04 -11.75
CA SER A 271 25.54 -15.31 -10.49
C SER A 271 26.79 -14.48 -10.16
N PHE A 272 27.98 -14.99 -10.52
CA PHE A 272 29.25 -14.39 -10.14
C PHE A 272 29.86 -13.51 -11.23
N PHE A 273 29.58 -13.74 -12.51
CA PHE A 273 30.31 -13.10 -13.60
C PHE A 273 29.44 -12.37 -14.64
N HIS A 274 28.11 -12.56 -14.64
CA HIS A 274 27.25 -11.86 -15.61
C HIS A 274 27.30 -10.33 -15.44
N PRO A 275 27.32 -9.49 -16.50
CA PRO A 275 27.41 -8.02 -16.34
C PRO A 275 26.12 -7.34 -15.82
N ASP A 276 24.93 -7.87 -16.11
CA ASP A 276 23.65 -7.32 -15.60
C ASP A 276 23.38 -7.79 -14.15
N SER A 277 23.26 -6.84 -13.22
CA SER A 277 22.99 -7.08 -11.79
C SER A 277 21.65 -7.76 -11.50
N ARG A 278 20.63 -7.60 -12.34
CA ARG A 278 19.32 -8.24 -12.16
C ARG A 278 19.40 -9.74 -12.41
N ILE A 279 20.10 -10.14 -13.47
CA ILE A 279 20.39 -11.54 -13.78
C ILE A 279 21.19 -12.16 -12.64
N GLN A 280 22.27 -11.50 -12.19
CA GLN A 280 23.07 -11.98 -11.05
C GLN A 280 22.22 -12.22 -9.80
N GLN A 281 21.38 -11.25 -9.41
CA GLN A 281 20.54 -11.37 -8.21
C GLN A 281 19.50 -12.48 -8.35
N SER A 282 18.88 -12.60 -9.52
CA SER A 282 17.90 -13.65 -9.79
C SER A 282 18.55 -15.04 -9.72
N THR A 283 19.67 -15.25 -10.43
CA THR A 283 20.38 -16.53 -10.45
C THR A 283 21.02 -16.86 -9.10
N LEU A 284 21.50 -15.87 -8.35
CA LEU A 284 22.06 -16.07 -7.01
C LEU A 284 20.98 -16.55 -6.05
N ARG A 285 19.78 -15.95 -6.10
CA ARG A 285 18.65 -16.37 -5.28
C ARG A 285 18.20 -17.79 -5.65
N SER A 286 18.14 -18.12 -6.94
CA SER A 286 17.87 -19.49 -7.38
C SER A 286 18.89 -20.48 -6.86
N LEU A 287 20.17 -20.13 -6.98
CA LEU A 287 21.28 -20.96 -6.53
C LEU A 287 21.18 -21.23 -5.02
N ILE A 288 20.85 -20.21 -4.24
CA ILE A 288 20.65 -20.32 -2.79
C ILE A 288 19.44 -21.23 -2.45
N ASN A 289 18.29 -21.02 -3.10
CA ASN A 289 17.11 -21.86 -2.87
C ASN A 289 17.36 -23.32 -3.26
N MET A 290 18.03 -23.58 -4.39
CA MET A 290 18.39 -24.95 -4.76
C MET A 290 19.41 -25.55 -3.81
N PHE A 291 20.37 -24.76 -3.33
CA PHE A 291 21.37 -25.18 -2.35
C PHE A 291 20.70 -25.74 -1.08
N THR A 292 19.64 -25.10 -0.57
CA THR A 292 18.95 -25.56 0.64
C THR A 292 18.25 -26.91 0.50
N HIS A 293 17.98 -27.36 -0.74
CA HIS A 293 17.34 -28.65 -1.03
C HIS A 293 18.33 -29.75 -1.46
N MET A 294 19.63 -29.45 -1.55
CA MET A 294 20.66 -30.44 -1.87
C MET A 294 21.04 -31.29 -0.65
N GLU A 295 21.48 -32.53 -0.88
CA GLU A 295 22.11 -33.34 0.16
C GLU A 295 23.41 -32.68 0.66
N ALA A 296 23.73 -32.86 1.94
CA ALA A 296 24.87 -32.19 2.58
C ALA A 296 26.21 -32.46 1.88
N GLU A 297 26.40 -33.67 1.33
CA GLU A 297 27.63 -34.02 0.59
C GLU A 297 27.72 -33.22 -0.72
N SER A 298 26.62 -33.11 -1.48
CA SER A 298 26.54 -32.33 -2.71
C SER A 298 26.66 -30.83 -2.45
N GLN A 299 26.15 -30.33 -1.32
CA GLN A 299 26.34 -28.96 -0.86
C GLN A 299 27.82 -28.64 -0.63
N VAL A 300 28.54 -29.52 0.09
CA VAL A 300 29.97 -29.36 0.37
C VAL A 300 30.79 -29.40 -0.92
N GLN A 301 30.47 -30.33 -1.83
CA GLN A 301 31.13 -30.41 -3.13
C GLN A 301 30.91 -29.16 -3.97
N LEU A 302 29.66 -28.69 -4.08
CA LEU A 302 29.32 -27.48 -4.84
C LEU A 302 30.02 -26.24 -4.27
N LEU A 303 30.00 -26.07 -2.94
CA LEU A 303 30.66 -24.95 -2.27
C LEU A 303 32.17 -24.98 -2.53
N SER A 304 32.82 -26.11 -2.28
CA SER A 304 34.28 -26.22 -2.35
C SER A 304 34.83 -26.16 -3.78
N GLU A 305 34.17 -26.82 -4.73
CA GLU A 305 34.68 -26.94 -6.10
C GLU A 305 34.21 -25.83 -7.03
N LYS A 306 32.99 -25.29 -6.82
CA LYS A 306 32.35 -24.40 -7.79
C LYS A 306 32.11 -22.99 -7.27
N VAL A 307 31.75 -22.79 -5.99
CA VAL A 307 31.40 -21.46 -5.46
C VAL A 307 32.60 -20.73 -4.86
N LEU A 308 33.41 -21.43 -4.05
CA LEU A 308 34.53 -20.83 -3.34
C LEU A 308 35.65 -20.34 -4.28
N PRO A 309 36.04 -21.06 -5.35
CA PRO A 309 37.12 -20.59 -6.23
C PRO A 309 36.75 -19.29 -6.98
N PRO A 310 35.57 -19.15 -7.63
CA PRO A 310 35.11 -17.88 -8.20
C PRO A 310 35.04 -16.74 -7.18
N LEU A 311 34.55 -17.03 -5.98
CA LEU A 311 34.46 -16.06 -4.90
C LEU A 311 35.85 -15.54 -4.50
N MET A 312 36.82 -16.44 -4.34
CA MET A 312 38.20 -16.10 -4.00
C MET A 312 38.89 -15.34 -5.13
N ASN A 313 38.59 -15.66 -6.39
CA ASN A 313 39.11 -14.93 -7.55
C ASN A 313 38.56 -13.50 -7.62
N LEU A 314 37.24 -13.30 -7.44
CA LEU A 314 36.64 -11.96 -7.37
C LEU A 314 37.26 -11.11 -6.25
N LEU A 315 37.48 -11.71 -5.07
CA LEU A 315 38.12 -11.03 -3.95
C LEU A 315 39.60 -10.69 -4.24
N ALA A 316 40.32 -11.54 -4.99
CA ALA A 316 41.70 -11.31 -5.39
C ALA A 316 41.83 -10.26 -6.50
N GLU A 317 40.85 -10.15 -7.39
CA GLU A 317 40.79 -9.20 -8.50
C GLU A 317 40.34 -7.79 -8.08
N GLY A 318 40.03 -7.58 -6.79
CA GLY A 318 39.61 -6.29 -6.25
C GLY A 318 38.10 -6.02 -6.30
N GLU A 319 37.31 -6.97 -6.80
CA GLU A 319 35.84 -6.97 -6.82
C GLU A 319 35.26 -7.33 -5.43
N VAL A 320 35.76 -6.65 -4.39
CA VAL A 320 35.50 -6.97 -2.98
C VAL A 320 34.02 -6.82 -2.62
N GLU A 321 33.33 -5.81 -3.18
CA GLU A 321 31.89 -5.61 -2.99
C GLU A 321 31.05 -6.77 -3.51
N ARG A 322 31.39 -7.24 -4.71
CA ARG A 322 30.70 -8.34 -5.38
C ARG A 322 30.93 -9.65 -4.64
N GLY A 323 32.18 -9.93 -4.26
CA GLY A 323 32.53 -11.11 -3.47
C GLY A 323 31.85 -11.13 -2.10
N VAL A 324 31.94 -10.06 -1.31
CA VAL A 324 31.35 -10.01 0.04
C VAL A 324 29.82 -10.10 0.01
N GLY A 325 29.16 -9.46 -0.97
CA GLY A 325 27.71 -9.53 -1.13
C GLY A 325 27.21 -10.95 -1.42
N ILE A 326 27.92 -11.67 -2.29
CA ILE A 326 27.58 -13.06 -2.63
C ILE A 326 27.87 -13.99 -1.44
N ALA A 327 29.02 -13.80 -0.78
CA ALA A 327 29.38 -14.56 0.42
C ALA A 327 28.29 -14.40 1.50
N ALA A 328 27.93 -13.18 1.87
CA ALA A 328 26.92 -12.91 2.90
C ALA A 328 25.56 -13.58 2.58
N SER A 329 25.12 -13.55 1.32
CA SER A 329 23.86 -14.17 0.91
C SER A 329 23.87 -15.70 1.08
N PHE A 330 25.00 -16.35 0.82
CA PHE A 330 25.20 -17.78 1.11
C PHE A 330 25.25 -18.07 2.61
N VAL A 331 25.87 -17.19 3.41
CA VAL A 331 25.96 -17.34 4.88
C VAL A 331 24.57 -17.28 5.52
N ASP A 332 23.79 -16.27 5.17
CA ASP A 332 22.49 -16.03 5.78
C ASP A 332 21.53 -17.19 5.47
N SER A 333 21.54 -17.72 4.25
CA SER A 333 20.68 -18.85 3.88
C SER A 333 21.17 -20.19 4.45
N ALA A 334 22.48 -20.39 4.62
CA ALA A 334 23.03 -21.57 5.27
C ALA A 334 22.76 -21.60 6.79
N CYS A 335 22.41 -20.47 7.40
CA CYS A 335 22.09 -20.38 8.83
C CYS A 335 20.64 -20.78 9.18
N CYS A 336 19.77 -21.03 8.20
CA CYS A 336 18.36 -21.35 8.41
C CYS A 336 18.02 -22.86 8.39
N GLY A 337 18.98 -23.75 8.14
CA GLY A 337 18.79 -25.20 8.17
C GLY A 337 19.32 -25.85 9.46
N ASP A 338 18.60 -26.85 9.98
CA ASP A 338 18.99 -27.63 11.18
C ASP A 338 20.23 -28.53 10.97
N SER A 339 20.73 -28.64 9.75
CA SER A 339 21.92 -29.43 9.40
C SER A 339 23.20 -28.60 9.56
N GLN A 340 24.04 -28.98 10.54
CA GLN A 340 25.40 -28.47 10.68
C GLN A 340 26.28 -28.92 9.48
N PRO A 341 26.81 -27.95 8.71
CA PRO A 341 28.24 -27.95 8.48
C PRO A 341 28.85 -26.67 9.05
N MET A 342 29.25 -26.78 10.32
CA MET A 342 30.18 -25.90 11.00
C MET A 342 31.58 -26.06 10.39
N LEU A 343 32.29 -24.97 10.05
CA LEU A 343 33.64 -24.70 10.58
C LEU A 343 34.30 -23.42 10.03
N THR A 344 33.91 -22.88 8.86
CA THR A 344 34.66 -21.77 8.24
C THR A 344 34.13 -20.36 8.57
N LEU A 345 32.83 -20.19 8.86
CA LEU A 345 32.21 -18.87 9.05
C LEU A 345 32.13 -18.37 10.50
N LYS A 346 32.14 -19.28 11.48
CA LYS A 346 32.29 -18.93 12.91
C LYS A 346 33.65 -18.31 13.22
N ALA A 347 34.67 -18.53 12.39
CA ALA A 347 36.00 -17.93 12.53
C ALA A 347 35.99 -16.43 12.19
N VAL A 348 35.16 -15.99 11.24
CA VAL A 348 34.99 -14.56 10.88
C VAL A 348 34.24 -13.79 11.98
N ARG A 349 33.26 -14.42 12.63
CA ARG A 349 32.48 -13.84 13.76
C ARG A 349 33.27 -13.66 15.06
N ARG A 350 34.48 -14.21 15.19
CA ARG A 350 35.28 -14.19 16.44
C ARG A 350 36.55 -13.32 16.36
N LEU A 351 36.64 -12.43 15.39
CA LEU A 351 37.75 -11.47 15.34
C LEU A 351 37.63 -10.49 16.52
N PRO A 352 38.65 -10.36 17.39
CA PRO A 352 38.62 -9.40 18.49
C PRO A 352 38.54 -7.97 17.93
N HIS A 353 37.56 -7.17 18.38
CA HIS A 353 37.38 -5.79 17.95
C HIS A 353 38.63 -4.93 18.22
N ASP A 354 39.37 -5.24 19.28
CA ASP A 354 40.64 -4.58 19.59
C ASP A 354 41.71 -4.81 18.51
N ALA A 355 41.65 -5.89 17.73
CA ALA A 355 42.63 -6.19 16.68
C ALA A 355 42.32 -5.50 15.33
N VAL A 356 41.07 -5.06 15.12
CA VAL A 356 40.65 -4.27 13.95
C VAL A 356 40.93 -2.77 14.17
N PHE A 357 40.94 -2.32 15.43
CA PHE A 357 41.09 -0.92 15.82
C PHE A 357 42.40 -0.58 16.56
N SER A 358 43.30 -1.55 16.79
CA SER A 358 44.65 -1.31 17.34
C SER A 358 45.70 -1.17 16.23
N GLN A 359 46.79 -0.47 16.55
CA GLN A 359 47.83 -0.08 15.58
C GLN A 359 48.70 -1.25 15.05
N GLU A 360 48.64 -2.45 15.62
CA GLU A 360 49.43 -3.60 15.14
C GLU A 360 48.68 -4.95 15.28
N PRO A 361 48.31 -5.63 14.18
CA PRO A 361 47.72 -6.95 14.23
C PRO A 361 48.78 -8.05 14.44
N ALA A 362 48.55 -8.94 15.41
CA ALA A 362 49.51 -9.94 15.88
C ALA A 362 49.77 -11.16 14.94
N SER A 363 49.24 -11.21 13.72
CA SER A 363 49.49 -12.33 12.78
C SER A 363 49.32 -11.94 11.31
N PRO A 364 50.14 -12.48 10.37
CA PRO A 364 50.09 -12.15 8.93
C PRO A 364 48.79 -12.61 8.24
N GLN A 365 48.14 -13.65 8.74
CA GLN A 365 46.81 -14.07 8.26
C GLN A 365 45.72 -13.10 8.73
N LEU A 366 45.86 -12.57 9.95
CA LEU A 366 45.03 -11.48 10.46
C LEU A 366 45.29 -10.18 9.71
N THR A 367 46.54 -9.88 9.31
CA THR A 367 46.89 -8.70 8.50
C THR A 367 46.23 -8.76 7.12
N GLY A 368 46.16 -9.93 6.50
CA GLY A 368 45.44 -10.12 5.24
C GLY A 368 43.93 -9.88 5.38
N LEU A 369 43.32 -10.43 6.44
CA LEU A 369 41.89 -10.33 6.70
C LEU A 369 41.49 -8.92 7.19
N VAL A 370 42.31 -8.28 8.03
CA VAL A 370 42.21 -6.87 8.41
C VAL A 370 42.39 -5.98 7.19
N ARG A 371 43.34 -6.27 6.28
CA ARG A 371 43.48 -5.52 5.02
C ARG A 371 42.26 -5.69 4.13
N ILE A 372 41.69 -6.91 4.02
CA ILE A 372 40.47 -7.17 3.25
C ILE A 372 39.25 -6.46 3.85
N VAL A 373 39.09 -6.49 5.18
CA VAL A 373 38.02 -5.76 5.90
C VAL A 373 38.23 -4.26 5.77
N THR A 374 39.46 -3.77 5.87
CA THR A 374 39.79 -2.34 5.69
C THR A 374 39.51 -1.90 4.24
N THR A 375 39.85 -2.70 3.23
CA THR A 375 39.55 -2.45 1.82
C THR A 375 38.05 -2.56 1.52
N ALA A 376 37.32 -3.51 2.15
CA ALA A 376 35.86 -3.61 2.06
C ALA A 376 35.16 -2.42 2.72
N LEU A 377 35.65 -1.95 3.87
CA LEU A 377 35.22 -0.73 4.55
C LEU A 377 35.61 0.55 3.81
N SER A 378 36.52 0.47 2.83
CA SER A 378 36.85 1.59 1.94
C SER A 378 35.82 1.73 0.81
N ASN A 379 34.94 0.74 0.62
CA ASN A 379 33.95 0.72 -0.45
C ASN A 379 32.54 1.08 0.06
N ARG A 380 31.89 2.05 -0.59
CA ARG A 380 30.75 2.79 -0.04
C ARG A 380 29.46 1.96 0.09
N GLN A 381 29.26 0.90 -0.71
CA GLN A 381 28.06 0.04 -0.61
C GLN A 381 28.27 -1.17 0.31
N ALA A 382 29.49 -1.74 0.35
CA ALA A 382 29.84 -2.78 1.32
C ALA A 382 29.68 -2.31 2.77
N LEU A 383 30.01 -1.04 3.03
CA LEU A 383 29.86 -0.38 4.34
C LEU A 383 28.40 -0.35 4.83
N ALA A 384 27.42 -0.20 3.94
CA ALA A 384 26.01 -0.23 4.30
C ALA A 384 25.52 -1.63 4.70
N LYS A 385 26.00 -2.69 4.05
CA LYS A 385 25.69 -4.09 4.43
C LYS A 385 26.44 -4.54 5.68
N LEU A 386 27.69 -4.09 5.86
CA LEU A 386 28.46 -4.32 7.09
C LEU A 386 27.92 -3.51 8.26
N SER A 387 27.24 -2.38 8.02
CA SER A 387 26.71 -1.52 9.08
C SER A 387 25.77 -2.27 10.01
N SER A 388 24.88 -3.15 9.51
CA SER A 388 23.98 -3.95 10.35
C SER A 388 24.73 -4.91 11.27
N THR A 389 25.82 -5.51 10.78
CA THR A 389 26.68 -6.42 11.55
C THR A 389 27.51 -5.66 12.57
N LEU A 390 28.05 -4.49 12.19
CA LEU A 390 28.77 -3.58 13.08
C LEU A 390 27.85 -3.05 14.19
N LEU A 391 26.62 -2.66 13.84
CA LEU A 391 25.60 -2.19 14.77
C LEU A 391 25.14 -3.29 15.72
N HIS A 392 24.95 -4.52 15.22
CA HIS A 392 24.64 -5.68 16.05
C HIS A 392 25.76 -5.97 17.05
N SER A 393 27.02 -5.89 16.61
CA SER A 393 28.19 -6.04 17.46
C SER A 393 28.31 -4.92 18.51
N LEU A 394 28.10 -3.66 18.13
CA LEU A 394 28.09 -2.52 19.06
C LEU A 394 26.98 -2.66 20.11
N LYS A 395 25.83 -3.23 19.74
CA LYS A 395 24.75 -3.57 20.66
C LYS A 395 25.14 -4.69 21.61
N GLU A 396 25.62 -5.83 21.11
CA GLU A 396 26.03 -6.98 21.93
C GLU A 396 27.13 -6.60 22.93
N THR A 397 28.01 -5.68 22.54
CA THR A 397 29.11 -5.19 23.38
C THR A 397 28.76 -3.97 24.24
N GLN A 398 27.54 -3.43 24.12
CA GLN A 398 27.10 -2.19 24.77
C GLN A 398 28.08 -1.01 24.57
N ASN A 399 28.73 -0.93 23.40
CA ASN A 399 29.77 0.06 23.13
C ASN A 399 29.18 1.40 22.64
N SER A 400 28.62 2.17 23.57
CA SER A 400 28.07 3.52 23.30
C SER A 400 29.11 4.48 22.73
N SER A 401 30.36 4.41 23.19
CA SER A 401 31.45 5.27 22.71
C SER A 401 31.80 5.05 21.23
N GLY A 402 31.74 3.81 20.76
CA GLY A 402 31.93 3.46 19.35
C GLY A 402 30.80 4.00 18.47
N LEU A 403 29.56 3.91 18.95
CA LEU A 403 28.39 4.46 18.26
C LEU A 403 28.48 5.99 18.13
N VAL A 404 28.83 6.69 19.21
CA VAL A 404 29.03 8.16 19.22
C VAL A 404 30.08 8.57 18.20
N ARG A 405 31.25 7.91 18.20
CA ARG A 405 32.34 8.24 17.26
C ARG A 405 31.95 7.97 15.80
N LEU A 406 31.23 6.88 15.54
CA LEU A 406 30.76 6.55 14.19
C LEU A 406 29.73 7.56 13.69
N LEU A 407 28.77 7.95 14.54
CA LEU A 407 27.78 8.96 14.20
C LEU A 407 28.44 10.33 13.97
N GLN A 408 29.35 10.74 14.86
CA GLN A 408 30.15 11.96 14.69
C GLN A 408 30.91 11.95 13.36
N SER A 409 31.56 10.83 13.02
CA SER A 409 32.34 10.68 11.79
C SER A 409 31.47 10.67 10.53
N ALA A 410 30.33 10.00 10.55
CA ALA A 410 29.36 10.02 9.45
C ALA A 410 28.72 11.42 9.29
N SER A 411 28.59 12.15 10.40
CA SER A 411 28.04 13.50 10.48
C SER A 411 29.05 14.63 10.23
N ALA A 412 30.34 14.35 10.04
CA ALA A 412 31.34 15.40 9.77
C ALA A 412 31.26 15.87 8.30
N VAL A 413 31.45 17.18 8.06
CA VAL A 413 31.70 17.69 6.70
C VAL A 413 33.20 17.62 6.44
N ARG A 414 33.61 17.38 5.19
CA ARG A 414 35.02 17.31 4.79
C ARG A 414 35.84 18.57 5.11
N GLU A 415 35.17 19.67 5.45
CA GLU A 415 35.73 21.02 5.68
C GLU A 415 35.86 21.40 7.17
N ASP A 416 35.33 20.62 8.11
CA ASP A 416 35.44 20.94 9.55
C ASP A 416 36.85 20.65 10.09
N GLY A 417 37.50 21.65 10.71
CA GLY A 417 38.86 21.52 11.26
C GLY A 417 39.01 20.41 12.32
N ASP A 418 37.94 20.07 13.03
CA ASP A 418 37.89 18.96 14.00
C ASP A 418 38.04 17.59 13.33
N TRP A 419 37.70 17.46 12.04
CA TRP A 419 37.81 16.22 11.29
C TRP A 419 39.26 15.77 11.09
N GLN A 420 40.23 16.70 10.94
CA GLN A 420 41.64 16.32 10.77
C GLN A 420 42.17 15.54 12.00
N SER A 421 41.62 15.81 13.18
CA SER A 421 41.96 15.09 14.41
C SER A 421 41.36 13.68 14.45
N LEU A 422 40.09 13.53 14.05
CA LEU A 422 39.41 12.22 13.96
C LEU A 422 39.97 11.36 12.83
N GLN A 423 40.28 11.94 11.68
CA GLN A 423 40.89 11.23 10.54
C GLN A 423 42.22 10.58 10.92
N SER A 424 42.97 11.17 11.86
CA SER A 424 44.23 10.60 12.36
C SER A 424 44.04 9.34 13.23
N THR A 425 42.82 9.11 13.75
CA THR A 425 42.48 7.94 14.57
C THR A 425 41.98 6.74 13.76
N TRP A 426 41.67 6.92 12.47
CA TRP A 426 41.22 5.87 11.56
C TRP A 426 42.26 5.59 10.48
N PRO A 427 42.34 4.36 9.93
CA PRO A 427 43.11 4.11 8.72
C PRO A 427 42.68 5.09 7.60
N PRO A 428 43.62 5.74 6.89
CA PRO A 428 43.32 6.78 5.90
C PRO A 428 42.21 6.48 4.87
N PRO A 429 42.08 5.25 4.31
CA PRO A 429 41.03 4.95 3.35
C PRO A 429 39.63 4.79 3.99
N VAL A 430 39.56 4.42 5.28
CA VAL A 430 38.30 4.22 6.01
C VAL A 430 37.68 5.55 6.43
N GLY A 431 38.48 6.49 6.92
CA GLY A 431 38.00 7.82 7.28
C GLY A 431 37.32 8.54 6.09
N ALA A 432 37.93 8.46 4.91
CA ALA A 432 37.38 9.07 3.69
C ALA A 432 36.10 8.38 3.17
N ALA A 433 35.92 7.08 3.44
CA ALA A 433 34.76 6.31 3.01
C ALA A 433 33.52 6.47 3.92
N ILE A 434 33.76 6.78 5.21
CA ILE A 434 32.72 7.01 6.22
C ILE A 434 32.17 8.44 6.15
N THR A 435 33.02 9.42 5.85
CA THR A 435 32.65 10.84 5.83
C THR A 435 31.58 11.13 4.78
N GLY A 436 30.44 11.68 5.19
CA GLY A 436 29.36 12.06 4.27
C GLY A 436 28.66 10.88 3.57
N ASN A 437 28.82 9.65 4.07
CA ASN A 437 28.15 8.49 3.50
C ASN A 437 26.69 8.43 3.96
N ILE A 438 25.78 8.93 3.10
CA ILE A 438 24.33 9.02 3.36
C ILE A 438 23.72 7.63 3.67
N ARG A 439 24.22 6.55 3.07
CA ARG A 439 23.70 5.20 3.31
C ARG A 439 24.09 4.68 4.68
N LEU A 440 25.37 4.83 5.07
CA LEU A 440 25.83 4.51 6.41
C LEU A 440 25.06 5.34 7.44
N LEU A 441 24.92 6.64 7.19
CA LEU A 441 24.14 7.53 8.05
C LEU A 441 22.71 7.03 8.20
N GLY A 442 22.01 6.70 7.11
CA GLY A 442 20.66 6.15 7.15
C GLY A 442 20.56 4.86 7.98
N SER A 443 21.53 3.94 7.86
CA SER A 443 21.57 2.73 8.67
C SER A 443 21.85 3.00 10.16
N LEU A 444 22.72 3.96 10.47
CA LEU A 444 22.98 4.40 11.85
C LEU A 444 21.73 5.06 12.47
N LEU A 445 21.06 5.93 11.72
CA LEU A 445 19.81 6.57 12.15
C LEU A 445 18.72 5.52 12.41
N GLN A 446 18.54 4.55 11.51
CA GLN A 446 17.59 3.45 11.69
C GLN A 446 17.91 2.60 12.94
N CYS A 447 19.19 2.41 13.26
CA CYS A 447 19.59 1.71 14.48
C CYS A 447 19.24 2.47 15.76
N LEU A 448 19.29 3.81 15.72
CA LEU A 448 18.90 4.67 16.84
C LEU A 448 17.38 4.74 17.00
N GLN A 449 16.63 4.68 15.90
CA GLN A 449 15.17 4.65 15.90
C GLN A 449 14.62 3.34 16.50
N ASN A 450 15.22 2.21 16.13
CA ASN A 450 14.81 0.91 16.64
C ASN A 450 15.25 0.74 18.10
N SER A 451 14.46 0.04 18.92
CA SER A 451 14.76 -0.34 20.33
C SER A 451 15.99 -1.25 20.50
N THR A 452 16.80 -1.33 19.46
CA THR A 452 18.11 -1.98 19.36
C THR A 452 19.26 -1.12 19.86
N CYS A 453 19.04 0.16 20.19
CA CYS A 453 20.09 1.03 20.72
C CYS A 453 20.59 0.54 22.10
N PRO A 454 21.92 0.45 22.33
CA PRO A 454 22.46 0.18 23.67
C PRO A 454 22.03 1.28 24.65
N ALA A 455 21.88 0.94 25.94
CA ALA A 455 21.53 1.92 26.97
C ALA A 455 22.60 3.02 27.02
N LEU A 456 22.26 4.21 26.51
CA LEU A 456 23.16 5.35 26.49
C LEU A 456 23.15 6.03 27.86
N GLY A 457 24.33 6.21 28.44
CA GLY A 457 24.50 7.12 29.58
C GLY A 457 24.24 8.57 29.14
N VAL A 458 23.94 9.46 30.10
CA VAL A 458 23.56 10.87 29.85
C VAL A 458 24.57 11.58 28.92
N SER A 459 25.86 11.44 29.19
CA SER A 459 26.92 12.08 28.40
C SER A 459 26.94 11.60 26.94
N ASP A 460 26.76 10.30 26.72
CA ASP A 460 26.74 9.72 25.38
C ASP A 460 25.44 10.09 24.65
N ALA A 461 24.31 10.11 25.36
CA ALA A 461 23.03 10.56 24.82
C ALA A 461 23.12 12.03 24.37
N VAL A 462 23.69 12.92 25.19
CA VAL A 462 23.93 14.32 24.82
C VAL A 462 24.84 14.41 23.59
N ALA A 463 25.89 13.60 23.50
CA ALA A 463 26.77 13.57 22.32
C ALA A 463 26.03 13.10 21.05
N VAL A 464 25.22 12.04 21.15
CA VAL A 464 24.39 11.54 20.04
C VAL A 464 23.39 12.60 19.59
N LEU A 465 22.64 13.19 20.52
CA LEU A 465 21.66 14.23 20.20
C LEU A 465 22.32 15.45 19.54
N ASN A 466 23.51 15.83 19.98
CA ASN A 466 24.30 16.87 19.32
C ASN A 466 24.66 16.54 17.88
N SER A 467 25.11 15.31 17.62
CA SER A 467 25.40 14.87 16.25
C SER A 467 24.14 14.88 15.38
N LEU A 468 22.99 14.48 15.92
CA LEU A 468 21.70 14.53 15.23
C LEU A 468 21.29 15.97 14.91
N LEU A 469 21.46 16.92 15.84
CA LEU A 469 21.25 18.35 15.58
C LEU A 469 22.12 18.86 14.43
N THR A 470 23.41 18.47 14.41
CA THR A 470 24.32 18.83 13.32
C THR A 470 23.84 18.27 11.99
N ILE A 471 23.36 17.03 11.95
CA ILE A 471 22.82 16.39 10.74
C ILE A 471 21.58 17.13 10.23
N MET A 472 20.59 17.35 11.10
CA MET A 472 19.36 18.07 10.77
C MET A 472 19.64 19.54 10.39
N GLY A 473 20.75 20.10 10.89
CA GLY A 473 21.14 21.47 10.67
C GLY A 473 21.87 21.77 9.37
N ARG A 474 22.18 20.77 8.54
CA ARG A 474 22.98 20.98 7.33
C ARG A 474 22.12 21.51 6.17
N PRO A 475 22.62 22.51 5.42
CA PRO A 475 21.98 22.93 4.19
C PRO A 475 22.07 21.80 3.15
N GLN A 476 21.02 21.61 2.33
CA GLN A 476 20.96 20.65 1.22
C GLN A 476 20.96 19.16 1.60
N VAL A 477 20.69 18.79 2.85
CA VAL A 477 20.45 17.39 3.20
C VAL A 477 19.07 16.96 2.70
N ASP A 478 19.02 15.75 2.14
CA ASP A 478 17.79 15.08 1.68
C ASP A 478 16.75 15.05 2.82
N SER A 479 15.50 15.41 2.51
CA SER A 479 14.40 15.47 3.48
C SER A 479 14.25 14.16 4.25
N ARG A 480 14.47 13.01 3.61
CA ARG A 480 14.43 11.69 4.25
C ARG A 480 15.46 11.55 5.36
N VAL A 481 16.67 12.09 5.19
CA VAL A 481 17.72 12.03 6.21
C VAL A 481 17.36 12.92 7.39
N VAL A 482 16.73 14.08 7.14
CA VAL A 482 16.22 14.95 8.20
C VAL A 482 15.12 14.23 8.98
N THR A 483 14.13 13.64 8.31
CA THR A 483 13.07 12.84 8.95
C THR A 483 13.68 11.70 9.78
N GLN A 484 14.61 10.95 9.22
CA GLN A 484 15.26 9.86 9.96
C GLN A 484 16.04 10.35 11.19
N ALA A 485 16.71 11.50 11.08
CA ALA A 485 17.44 12.11 12.18
C ALA A 485 16.49 12.64 13.26
N THR A 486 15.34 13.22 12.89
CA THR A 486 14.32 13.67 13.84
C THR A 486 13.71 12.48 14.61
N GLU A 487 13.39 11.38 13.95
CA GLU A 487 12.89 10.16 14.61
C GLU A 487 13.94 9.53 15.53
N ALA A 488 15.20 9.45 15.09
CA ALA A 488 16.31 8.98 15.93
C ALA A 488 16.49 9.88 17.16
N PHE A 489 16.31 11.20 16.99
CA PHE A 489 16.38 12.17 18.08
C PHE A 489 15.29 11.92 19.11
N LEU A 490 14.03 11.72 18.67
CA LEU A 490 12.93 11.37 19.56
C LEU A 490 13.19 10.04 20.28
N ALA A 491 13.63 9.00 19.59
CA ALA A 491 13.89 7.70 20.19
C ALA A 491 14.94 7.79 21.31
N VAL A 492 16.05 8.50 21.07
CA VAL A 492 17.09 8.73 22.08
C VAL A 492 16.55 9.55 23.25
N LEU A 493 15.82 10.63 22.99
CA LEU A 493 15.22 11.46 24.04
C LEU A 493 14.22 10.68 24.88
N GLN A 494 13.37 9.86 24.25
CA GLN A 494 12.37 9.02 24.90
C GLN A 494 13.04 8.00 25.83
N ALA A 495 14.11 7.36 25.38
CA ALA A 495 14.87 6.42 26.20
C ALA A 495 15.43 7.10 27.47
N GLN A 496 15.89 8.35 27.37
CA GLN A 496 16.38 9.11 28.53
C GLN A 496 15.23 9.47 29.49
N CYS A 497 14.08 9.89 28.97
CA CYS A 497 12.90 10.16 29.79
C CYS A 497 12.45 8.93 30.59
N HIS A 498 12.43 7.73 29.98
CA HIS A 498 12.09 6.48 30.66
C HIS A 498 13.10 6.09 31.74
N ALA A 499 14.37 6.44 31.56
CA ALA A 499 15.43 6.22 32.54
C ALA A 499 15.36 7.19 33.75
N GLY A 500 14.35 8.06 33.82
CA GLY A 500 14.19 9.05 34.90
C GLY A 500 15.16 10.23 34.79
N ILE A 501 15.88 10.33 33.68
CA ILE A 501 16.76 11.46 33.36
C ILE A 501 15.85 12.53 32.72
N THR A 502 15.43 13.50 33.53
CA THR A 502 14.48 14.54 33.12
C THR A 502 15.16 15.71 32.39
N SER A 503 14.36 16.61 31.79
CA SER A 503 14.77 17.94 31.27
C SER A 503 15.51 18.84 32.28
N SER A 504 15.64 18.38 33.52
CA SER A 504 16.43 19.03 34.57
C SER A 504 17.94 18.91 34.33
N ASP A 505 18.40 17.94 33.54
CA ASP A 505 19.82 17.82 33.18
C ASP A 505 20.27 19.01 32.31
N ALA A 506 21.35 19.67 32.71
CA ALA A 506 21.85 20.86 32.04
C ALA A 506 22.35 20.57 30.60
N GLY A 507 22.87 19.37 30.35
CA GLY A 507 23.32 18.94 29.04
C GLY A 507 22.15 18.74 28.08
N ILE A 508 21.12 18.00 28.50
CA ILE A 508 19.90 17.80 27.71
C ILE A 508 19.20 19.13 27.44
N ARG A 509 19.09 20.01 28.44
CA ARG A 509 18.52 21.36 28.26
C ARG A 509 19.29 22.20 27.23
N GLY A 510 20.63 22.13 27.25
CA GLY A 510 21.47 22.82 26.26
C GLY A 510 21.33 22.25 24.84
N VAL A 511 20.97 20.98 24.69
CA VAL A 511 20.60 20.37 23.40
C VAL A 511 19.23 20.88 22.95
N LEU A 512 18.23 20.84 23.83
CA LEU A 512 16.86 21.30 23.51
C LEU A 512 16.82 22.79 23.11
N GLY A 513 17.58 23.65 23.79
CA GLY A 513 17.67 25.07 23.39
C GLY A 513 18.21 25.29 21.97
N ARG A 514 19.18 24.46 21.52
CA ARG A 514 19.67 24.50 20.13
C ARG A 514 18.70 23.84 19.14
N LEU A 515 17.96 22.84 19.59
CA LEU A 515 16.90 22.22 18.79
C LEU A 515 15.85 23.27 18.43
N VAL A 516 15.39 24.08 19.40
CA VAL A 516 14.39 25.13 19.15
C VAL A 516 14.84 26.06 18.01
N THR A 517 16.06 26.61 18.07
CA THR A 517 16.59 27.48 17.00
C THR A 517 16.66 26.78 15.64
N LEU A 518 16.95 25.47 15.63
CA LEU A 518 16.96 24.69 14.40
C LEU A 518 15.55 24.49 13.82
N LEU A 519 14.56 24.20 14.68
CA LEU A 519 13.17 24.04 14.27
C LEU A 519 12.60 25.34 13.71
N GLU A 520 12.83 26.48 14.39
CA GLU A 520 12.45 27.81 13.91
C GLU A 520 13.00 28.08 12.50
N ARG A 521 14.25 27.71 12.26
CA ARG A 521 14.87 27.85 10.93
C ARG A 521 14.25 26.90 9.90
N ASN A 522 13.94 25.66 10.27
CA ASN A 522 13.39 24.68 9.36
C ASN A 522 11.94 24.99 8.97
N LEU A 523 11.15 25.59 9.87
CA LEU A 523 9.77 26.04 9.59
C LEU A 523 9.69 27.15 8.53
N VAL A 524 10.79 27.86 8.25
CA VAL A 524 10.90 28.86 7.17
C VAL A 524 11.72 28.36 5.97
N SER A 525 11.98 27.05 5.90
CA SER A 525 12.64 26.45 4.73
C SER A 525 11.80 26.63 3.48
N MET A 526 12.44 26.79 2.31
CA MET A 526 11.73 26.84 1.03
C MET A 526 11.14 25.48 0.63
N GLN A 527 11.72 24.38 1.11
CA GLN A 527 11.25 23.02 0.85
C GLN A 527 10.10 22.66 1.80
N TRP A 528 8.92 22.36 1.26
CA TRP A 528 7.73 22.06 2.05
C TRP A 528 7.90 20.76 2.84
N GLU A 529 8.66 19.78 2.35
CA GLU A 529 8.93 18.50 3.01
C GLU A 529 9.67 18.70 4.33
N ILE A 530 10.57 19.68 4.38
CA ILE A 530 11.30 20.04 5.59
C ILE A 530 10.35 20.70 6.59
N ARG A 531 9.50 21.63 6.14
CA ARG A 531 8.51 22.29 7.02
C ARG A 531 7.53 21.28 7.59
N ASP A 532 6.99 20.41 6.73
CA ASP A 532 6.07 19.33 7.07
C ASP A 532 6.66 18.35 8.10
N SER A 533 7.85 17.79 7.82
CA SER A 533 8.56 16.90 8.76
C SER A 533 8.90 17.59 10.08
N THR A 534 9.18 18.90 10.05
CA THR A 534 9.48 19.69 11.24
C THR A 534 8.24 19.86 12.12
N LEU A 535 7.08 20.12 11.53
CA LEU A 535 5.80 20.22 12.23
C LEU A 535 5.40 18.88 12.88
N GLU A 536 5.57 17.77 12.16
CA GLU A 536 5.33 16.43 12.72
C GLU A 536 6.25 16.14 13.90
N PHE A 537 7.53 16.51 13.78
CA PHE A 537 8.50 16.37 14.87
C PHE A 537 8.15 17.24 16.08
N ILE A 538 7.72 18.49 15.89
CA ILE A 538 7.26 19.37 16.98
C ILE A 538 6.08 18.74 17.72
N SER A 539 5.09 18.23 16.97
CA SER A 539 3.92 17.56 17.55
C SER A 539 4.32 16.41 18.50
N LYS A 540 5.24 15.55 18.05
CA LYS A 540 5.76 14.45 18.87
C LYS A 540 6.62 14.93 20.05
N LEU A 541 7.44 15.96 19.84
CA LEU A 541 8.31 16.53 20.87
C LEU A 541 7.51 17.10 22.04
N VAL A 542 6.40 17.78 21.75
CA VAL A 542 5.52 18.37 22.77
C VAL A 542 4.97 17.31 23.73
N VAL A 543 4.47 16.19 23.20
CA VAL A 543 3.98 15.07 24.01
C VAL A 543 5.06 14.52 24.96
N MET A 544 6.33 14.61 24.56
CA MET A 544 7.45 14.04 25.31
C MET A 544 8.09 15.01 26.32
N ALA A 545 8.41 16.24 25.92
CA ALA A 545 9.34 17.10 26.64
C ALA A 545 8.68 18.10 27.62
N HIS A 546 7.35 18.26 27.60
CA HIS A 546 6.56 19.04 28.58
C HIS A 546 6.99 20.52 28.82
N GLN A 547 7.97 21.09 28.10
CA GLN A 547 8.59 22.38 28.48
C GLN A 547 9.01 23.35 27.34
N GLU A 548 9.07 22.93 26.08
CA GLU A 548 9.56 23.79 24.99
C GLU A 548 8.39 24.39 24.17
N HIS A 549 7.91 25.58 24.58
CA HIS A 549 6.72 26.20 23.98
C HIS A 549 7.04 27.25 22.90
N HIS A 550 8.26 27.80 22.87
CA HIS A 550 8.61 28.97 22.05
C HIS A 550 8.47 28.77 20.53
N VAL A 551 8.45 27.53 20.06
CA VAL A 551 8.30 27.21 18.63
C VAL A 551 6.84 27.14 18.18
N LEU A 552 5.87 27.09 19.10
CA LEU A 552 4.46 26.84 18.76
C LEU A 552 3.84 27.98 17.95
N ARG A 553 4.13 29.24 18.31
CA ARG A 553 3.67 30.40 17.54
C ARG A 553 4.16 30.35 16.09
N GLN A 554 5.43 30.01 15.87
CA GLN A 554 5.97 29.94 14.52
C GLN A 554 5.42 28.73 13.76
N ALA A 555 5.28 27.58 14.42
CA ALA A 555 4.63 26.41 13.84
C ALA A 555 3.18 26.72 13.42
N TRP A 556 2.42 27.43 14.25
CA TRP A 556 1.05 27.85 13.92
C TRP A 556 0.98 28.79 12.71
N SER A 557 2.01 29.62 12.48
CA SER A 557 2.06 30.48 11.29
C SER A 557 2.10 29.70 9.96
N CYS A 558 2.52 28.43 9.98
CA CYS A 558 2.45 27.53 8.82
C CYS A 558 1.02 27.14 8.43
N LEU A 559 -0.01 27.56 9.17
CA LEU A 559 -1.40 27.47 8.71
C LEU A 559 -1.65 28.32 7.46
N GLN A 560 -0.85 29.38 7.25
CA GLN A 560 -0.90 30.26 6.09
C GLN A 560 0.08 29.84 4.98
N ASP A 561 0.60 28.61 5.04
CA ASP A 561 1.51 28.07 4.03
C ASP A 561 0.80 27.91 2.67
N GLY A 562 1.53 28.16 1.59
CA GLY A 562 1.00 27.99 0.23
C GLY A 562 0.76 26.51 -0.13
N GLU A 563 1.43 25.58 0.55
CA GLU A 563 1.32 24.15 0.32
C GLU A 563 0.35 23.49 1.32
N SER A 564 -0.45 22.50 0.86
CA SER A 564 -1.46 21.86 1.71
C SER A 564 -0.89 20.95 2.80
N TYR A 565 0.29 20.35 2.58
CA TYR A 565 0.90 19.41 3.54
C TYR A 565 1.37 20.10 4.83
N PRO A 566 2.19 21.18 4.80
CA PRO A 566 2.52 21.93 6.01
C PRO A 566 1.29 22.48 6.74
N ARG A 567 0.26 22.94 6.01
CA ARG A 567 -1.02 23.35 6.61
C ARG A 567 -1.66 22.19 7.38
N ALA A 568 -1.78 21.02 6.76
CA ALA A 568 -2.31 19.82 7.39
C ALA A 568 -1.53 19.42 8.65
N SER A 569 -0.19 19.37 8.58
CA SER A 569 0.66 19.04 9.72
C SER A 569 0.59 20.06 10.85
N THR A 570 0.37 21.34 10.53
CA THR A 570 0.11 22.39 11.53
C THR A 570 -1.20 22.13 12.29
N ILE A 571 -2.26 21.75 11.57
CA ILE A 571 -3.56 21.42 12.16
C ILE A 571 -3.49 20.12 12.97
N ALA A 572 -2.77 19.10 12.46
CA ALA A 572 -2.53 17.85 13.16
C ALA A 572 -1.73 18.05 14.46
N MET A 573 -0.75 18.97 14.46
CA MET A 573 -0.04 19.40 15.66
C MET A 573 -1.02 20.04 16.66
N ALA A 574 -1.86 20.98 16.24
CA ALA A 574 -2.87 21.58 17.13
C ALA A 574 -3.85 20.55 17.69
N THR A 575 -4.23 19.54 16.90
CA THR A 575 -5.07 18.42 17.35
C THR A 575 -4.37 17.63 18.46
N THR A 576 -3.08 17.34 18.29
CA THR A 576 -2.26 16.67 19.31
C THR A 576 -2.14 17.51 20.58
N LEU A 577 -1.97 18.83 20.45
CA LEU A 577 -1.92 19.77 21.58
C LEU A 577 -3.24 19.82 22.35
N ARG A 578 -4.38 19.76 21.64
CA ARG A 578 -5.69 19.65 22.28
C ARG A 578 -5.80 18.37 23.08
N GLN A 579 -5.42 17.24 22.48
CA GLN A 579 -5.49 15.93 23.12
C GLN A 579 -4.53 15.74 24.30
N THR A 580 -3.47 16.54 24.38
CA THR A 580 -2.47 16.44 25.45
C THR A 580 -2.87 17.31 26.65
N PRO A 581 -3.06 16.73 27.86
CA PRO A 581 -3.53 17.49 29.03
C PRO A 581 -2.65 18.70 29.36
N GLY A 582 -3.29 19.87 29.55
CA GLY A 582 -2.64 21.12 29.94
C GLY A 582 -1.99 21.91 28.79
N TRP A 583 -1.74 21.29 27.64
CA TRP A 583 -1.05 21.93 26.52
C TRP A 583 -1.91 22.86 25.69
N TRP A 584 -3.21 22.59 25.57
CA TRP A 584 -4.12 23.46 24.83
C TRP A 584 -4.08 24.91 25.32
N ASN A 585 -4.14 25.12 26.64
CA ASN A 585 -4.06 26.46 27.22
C ASN A 585 -2.70 27.12 26.98
N VAL A 586 -1.61 26.34 26.99
CA VAL A 586 -0.29 26.88 26.68
C VAL A 586 -0.19 27.27 25.22
N PHE A 587 -0.71 26.45 24.30
CA PHE A 587 -0.79 26.76 22.88
C PHE A 587 -1.57 28.04 22.63
N LEU A 588 -2.78 28.17 23.19
CA LEU A 588 -3.59 29.38 23.04
C LEU A 588 -2.87 30.64 23.56
N ASN A 589 -2.24 30.54 24.73
CA ASN A 589 -1.49 31.66 25.30
C ASN A 589 -0.25 32.02 24.47
N ASP A 590 0.53 31.03 24.04
CA ASP A 590 1.77 31.25 23.28
C ASP A 590 1.48 31.78 21.87
N CYS A 591 0.39 31.34 21.24
CA CYS A 591 -0.05 31.83 19.94
C CYS A 591 -0.88 33.12 20.03
N GLU A 592 -1.13 33.65 21.24
CA GLU A 592 -1.99 34.82 21.48
C GLU A 592 -3.37 34.69 20.80
N THR A 593 -3.96 33.50 20.85
CA THR A 593 -5.21 33.15 20.17
C THR A 593 -6.26 32.60 21.13
N THR A 594 -7.50 32.49 20.67
CA THR A 594 -8.62 31.92 21.43
C THR A 594 -9.14 30.65 20.77
N GLU A 595 -9.82 29.79 21.54
CA GLU A 595 -10.45 28.57 20.98
C GLU A 595 -11.45 28.92 19.85
N MET A 596 -12.17 30.05 19.97
CA MET A 596 -13.07 30.54 18.92
C MET A 596 -12.32 30.96 17.67
N ALA A 597 -11.24 31.73 17.80
CA ALA A 597 -10.43 32.14 16.65
C ALA A 597 -9.84 30.94 15.90
N VAL A 598 -9.47 29.86 16.60
CA VAL A 598 -9.01 28.61 15.96
C VAL A 598 -10.14 27.95 15.17
N ILE A 599 -11.36 27.91 15.70
CA ILE A 599 -12.51 27.34 14.98
C ILE A 599 -12.87 28.16 13.75
N GLU A 600 -12.81 29.49 13.83
CA GLU A 600 -13.01 30.38 12.68
C GLU A 600 -11.97 30.13 11.59
N GLN A 601 -10.70 29.96 11.96
CA GLN A 601 -9.63 29.59 11.01
C GLN A 601 -9.86 28.20 10.38
N MET A 602 -10.39 27.23 11.13
CA MET A 602 -10.75 25.93 10.55
C MET A 602 -11.95 26.02 9.61
N ALA A 603 -12.91 26.91 9.89
CA ALA A 603 -14.02 27.18 8.99
C ALA A 603 -13.52 27.80 7.67
N GLU A 604 -12.54 28.70 7.74
CA GLU A 604 -11.86 29.23 6.55
C GLU A 604 -11.15 28.13 5.75
N VAL A 605 -10.40 27.24 6.40
CA VAL A 605 -9.74 26.10 5.74
C VAL A 605 -10.75 25.18 5.05
N LEU A 606 -11.91 24.93 5.66
CA LEU A 606 -12.99 24.13 5.06
C LEU A 606 -13.72 24.87 3.93
N ALA A 607 -13.80 26.20 4.00
CA ALA A 607 -14.40 27.04 2.96
C ALA A 607 -13.45 27.32 1.78
N ASP A 608 -12.15 27.03 1.93
CA ASP A 608 -11.10 27.16 0.91
C ASP A 608 -11.20 26.09 -0.20
N SER A 609 -12.43 25.70 -0.57
CA SER A 609 -12.72 24.79 -1.70
C SER A 609 -12.38 25.41 -3.06
N ASP A 610 -12.25 26.74 -3.11
CA ASP A 610 -12.26 27.55 -4.34
C ASP A 610 -10.94 28.28 -4.64
N THR A 611 -9.82 28.06 -3.93
CA THR A 611 -8.53 28.65 -4.34
C THR A 611 -7.94 27.96 -5.58
N HIS A 612 -8.50 28.30 -6.75
CA HIS A 612 -7.89 28.96 -7.91
C HIS A 612 -6.40 28.80 -8.27
N LEU A 613 -5.68 27.77 -7.79
CA LEU A 613 -4.46 27.31 -8.42
C LEU A 613 -4.71 25.95 -9.06
N ILE A 614 -5.30 26.04 -10.25
CA ILE A 614 -5.05 25.14 -11.39
C ILE A 614 -3.55 25.24 -11.73
N SER A 615 -2.66 24.92 -10.78
CA SER A 615 -1.34 24.43 -11.10
C SER A 615 -1.55 22.95 -11.34
N SER A 616 -1.47 22.56 -12.60
CA SER A 616 -1.91 21.29 -13.19
C SER A 616 -1.21 20.01 -12.67
N SER A 617 -0.68 20.02 -11.44
CA SER A 617 0.12 18.92 -10.89
C SER A 617 -0.10 18.63 -9.41
N ALA A 618 -0.87 19.43 -8.65
CA ALA A 618 -1.11 19.16 -7.23
C ALA A 618 -2.57 18.72 -7.00
N PRO A 619 -2.82 17.63 -6.25
CA PRO A 619 -4.16 17.23 -5.89
C PRO A 619 -4.84 18.34 -5.06
N PRO A 620 -6.18 18.52 -5.20
CA PRO A 620 -6.92 19.53 -4.45
C PRO A 620 -6.64 19.39 -2.94
N GLY A 621 -6.64 20.50 -2.19
CA GLY A 621 -6.16 20.65 -0.80
C GLY A 621 -6.81 19.81 0.32
N GLY A 622 -7.34 18.62 0.00
CA GLY A 622 -7.97 17.64 0.89
C GLY A 622 -7.21 17.32 2.18
N PRO A 623 -5.87 17.19 2.21
CA PRO A 623 -5.16 16.86 3.46
C PRO A 623 -5.43 17.85 4.60
N SER A 624 -5.41 19.16 4.31
CA SER A 624 -5.62 20.20 5.32
C SER A 624 -7.06 20.25 5.83
N ARG A 625 -8.04 20.05 4.94
CA ARG A 625 -9.47 20.01 5.28
C ARG A 625 -9.83 18.80 6.14
N ARG A 626 -9.24 17.64 5.83
CA ARG A 626 -9.39 16.44 6.68
C ARG A 626 -8.88 16.67 8.09
N GLU A 627 -7.70 17.30 8.24
CA GLU A 627 -7.16 17.64 9.55
C GLU A 627 -8.00 18.71 10.26
N ALA A 628 -8.59 19.67 9.55
CA ALA A 628 -9.48 20.66 10.14
C ALA A 628 -10.71 20.00 10.79
N VAL A 629 -11.32 19.01 10.11
CA VAL A 629 -12.42 18.23 10.70
C VAL A 629 -11.98 17.48 11.96
N ARG A 630 -10.77 16.89 11.96
CA ARG A 630 -10.21 16.19 13.13
C ARG A 630 -9.97 17.14 14.31
N LEU A 631 -9.42 18.33 14.06
CA LEU A 631 -9.20 19.33 15.11
C LEU A 631 -10.52 19.79 15.72
N LEU A 632 -11.51 20.13 14.88
CA LEU A 632 -12.84 20.53 15.33
C LEU A 632 -13.51 19.44 16.19
N SER A 633 -13.36 18.18 15.79
CA SER A 633 -13.85 17.02 16.55
C SER A 633 -13.16 16.91 17.92
N ALA A 634 -11.84 17.09 17.98
CA ALA A 634 -11.07 17.05 19.22
C ALA A 634 -11.40 18.23 20.15
N ILE A 635 -11.66 19.42 19.60
CA ILE A 635 -12.13 20.57 20.37
C ILE A 635 -13.47 20.22 21.01
N TYR A 636 -14.45 19.80 20.19
CA TYR A 636 -15.80 19.46 20.64
C TYR A 636 -15.82 18.46 21.80
N GLN A 637 -15.06 17.36 21.69
CA GLN A 637 -15.02 16.29 22.70
C GLN A 637 -14.56 16.76 24.08
N GLN A 638 -13.71 17.79 24.12
CA GLN A 638 -13.05 18.22 25.35
C GLN A 638 -13.54 19.59 25.86
N SER A 639 -14.40 20.28 25.11
CA SER A 639 -14.94 21.57 25.54
C SER A 639 -15.95 21.38 26.67
N LEU A 640 -15.83 22.26 27.69
CA LEU A 640 -16.66 22.24 28.89
C LEU A 640 -18.16 22.31 28.54
N PRO A 641 -19.05 21.68 29.34
CA PRO A 641 -20.51 21.68 29.10
C PRO A 641 -21.17 23.07 29.01
N GLY A 642 -20.47 24.16 29.35
CA GLY A 642 -20.99 25.53 29.31
C GLY A 642 -20.71 26.32 28.02
N SER A 643 -20.01 25.75 27.02
CA SER A 643 -19.70 26.46 25.76
C SER A 643 -20.69 26.11 24.63
N ALA A 644 -21.98 26.29 24.87
CA ALA A 644 -23.04 25.96 23.90
C ALA A 644 -22.82 26.65 22.54
N ASP A 645 -22.46 27.94 22.57
CA ASP A 645 -22.16 28.73 21.37
C ASP A 645 -21.04 28.11 20.52
N LEU A 646 -20.00 27.61 21.18
CA LEU A 646 -18.85 26.98 20.52
C LEU A 646 -19.26 25.70 19.78
N ARG A 647 -20.08 24.87 20.45
CA ARG A 647 -20.58 23.62 19.88
C ARG A 647 -21.45 23.90 18.66
N GLN A 648 -22.30 24.91 18.73
CA GLN A 648 -23.14 25.33 17.62
C GLN A 648 -22.30 25.79 16.42
N VAL A 649 -21.25 26.59 16.64
CA VAL A 649 -20.37 27.01 15.54
C VAL A 649 -19.64 25.82 14.93
N ILE A 650 -19.11 24.89 15.74
CA ILE A 650 -18.45 23.68 15.21
C ILE A 650 -19.42 22.86 14.35
N CYS A 651 -20.65 22.65 14.80
CA CYS A 651 -21.66 21.91 14.04
C CYS A 651 -22.05 22.62 12.73
N ALA A 652 -22.19 23.95 12.77
CA ALA A 652 -22.45 24.74 11.57
C ALA A 652 -21.29 24.68 10.56
N THR A 653 -20.05 24.71 11.05
CA THR A 653 -18.84 24.57 10.24
C THR A 653 -18.71 23.18 9.62
N LEU A 654 -18.97 22.12 10.37
CA LEU A 654 -18.85 20.75 9.84
C LEU A 654 -19.98 20.35 8.91
N LYS A 655 -21.10 21.08 8.92
CA LYS A 655 -22.11 20.95 7.86
C LYS A 655 -21.57 21.36 6.49
N SER A 656 -20.73 22.39 6.39
CA SER A 656 -20.16 22.76 5.08
C SER A 656 -19.20 21.68 4.56
N ALA A 657 -18.51 20.96 5.46
CA ALA A 657 -17.65 19.83 5.11
C ALA A 657 -18.41 18.64 4.49
N LEU A 658 -19.70 18.47 4.77
CA LEU A 658 -20.54 17.47 4.10
C LEU A 658 -20.83 17.81 2.63
N ARG A 659 -20.56 19.06 2.21
CA ARG A 659 -20.66 19.51 0.81
C ARG A 659 -19.31 19.59 0.12
N ASP A 660 -18.23 19.10 0.75
CA ASP A 660 -16.89 19.08 0.16
C ASP A 660 -16.87 18.22 -1.12
N SER A 661 -15.90 18.43 -2.01
CA SER A 661 -15.71 17.55 -3.16
C SER A 661 -14.99 16.25 -2.79
N ASP A 662 -14.18 16.26 -1.73
CA ASP A 662 -13.41 15.12 -1.25
C ASP A 662 -14.28 14.22 -0.36
N TRP A 663 -14.52 12.99 -0.80
CA TRP A 663 -15.31 12.00 -0.07
C TRP A 663 -14.72 11.71 1.32
N GLU A 664 -13.40 11.76 1.50
CA GLU A 664 -12.78 11.52 2.81
C GLU A 664 -13.12 12.63 3.80
N VAL A 665 -13.25 13.88 3.34
CA VAL A 665 -13.67 15.02 4.19
C VAL A 665 -15.12 14.81 4.64
N LYS A 666 -16.01 14.41 3.71
CA LYS A 666 -17.42 14.10 4.04
C LYS A 666 -17.52 12.97 5.04
N VAL A 667 -16.79 11.87 4.85
CA VAL A 667 -16.77 10.73 5.79
C VAL A 667 -16.30 11.17 7.17
N LYS A 668 -15.23 11.98 7.26
CA LYS A 668 -14.76 12.51 8.55
C LYS A 668 -15.77 13.43 9.22
N ALA A 669 -16.52 14.22 8.46
CA ALA A 669 -17.61 15.04 9.00
C ALA A 669 -18.77 14.18 9.49
N LEU A 670 -19.12 13.09 8.79
CA LEU A 670 -20.13 12.12 9.26
C LEU A 670 -19.68 11.40 10.53
N GLU A 671 -18.41 10.98 10.65
CA GLU A 671 -17.85 10.42 11.88
C GLU A 671 -17.97 11.40 13.07
N PHE A 672 -17.77 12.69 12.82
CA PHE A 672 -18.02 13.72 13.83
C PHE A 672 -19.50 13.76 14.25
N PHE A 673 -20.44 13.80 13.30
CA PHE A 673 -21.86 13.86 13.65
C PHE A 673 -22.33 12.59 14.38
N GLU A 674 -21.83 11.42 14.01
CA GLU A 674 -22.07 10.19 14.75
C GLU A 674 -21.57 10.31 16.20
N LEU A 675 -20.38 10.87 16.42
CA LEU A 675 -19.84 11.11 17.76
C LEU A 675 -20.73 12.09 18.55
N VAL A 676 -21.18 13.17 17.94
CA VAL A 676 -22.10 14.13 18.58
C VAL A 676 -23.42 13.45 18.95
N LEU A 677 -23.93 12.57 18.09
CA LEU A 677 -25.17 11.83 18.30
C LEU A 677 -24.99 10.62 19.22
N SER A 678 -23.77 10.20 19.54
CA SER A 678 -23.51 9.00 20.35
C SER A 678 -24.27 8.92 21.67
N PRO A 679 -24.53 10.02 22.43
CA PRO A 679 -25.37 9.93 23.63
C PRO A 679 -26.82 9.51 23.34
N LEU A 680 -27.35 9.85 22.17
CA LEU A 680 -28.66 9.41 21.69
C LEU A 680 -28.61 7.97 21.19
N LEU A 681 -27.53 7.61 20.49
CA LEU A 681 -27.34 6.28 19.89
C LEU A 681 -27.02 5.18 20.93
N CYS A 682 -26.40 5.56 22.05
CA CYS A 682 -26.00 4.65 23.13
C CYS A 682 -27.03 4.68 24.28
N SER A 683 -28.29 4.39 23.99
CA SER A 683 -29.31 4.20 25.04
C SER A 683 -29.29 2.76 25.55
N ASP A 684 -28.40 2.46 26.50
CA ASP A 684 -28.37 1.31 27.42
C ASP A 684 -29.11 0.02 26.98
N ALA A 685 -28.44 -0.76 26.15
CA ALA A 685 -28.62 -2.22 26.10
C ALA A 685 -27.65 -2.93 27.08
N ASP A 686 -27.34 -2.32 28.24
CA ASP A 686 -26.51 -2.93 29.28
C ASP A 686 -27.35 -3.86 30.17
N GLY A 687 -27.54 -5.07 29.66
CA GLY A 687 -27.99 -6.24 30.41
C GLY A 687 -27.29 -7.54 30.02
N VAL A 688 -26.38 -7.54 29.03
CA VAL A 688 -25.64 -8.75 28.62
C VAL A 688 -24.18 -8.40 28.35
N SER A 689 -23.36 -8.62 29.39
CA SER A 689 -21.91 -8.68 29.33
C SER A 689 -21.44 -9.66 28.25
N SER A 690 -20.88 -9.16 27.15
CA SER A 690 -20.03 -9.95 26.24
C SER A 690 -18.58 -9.84 26.71
N ASP A 691 -18.09 -10.98 27.19
CA ASP A 691 -16.81 -11.16 27.86
C ASP A 691 -15.69 -11.36 26.83
N THR A 692 -15.17 -10.29 26.21
CA THR A 692 -13.90 -10.34 25.46
C THR A 692 -13.20 -8.96 25.38
N GLN A 693 -12.64 -8.49 26.49
CA GLN A 693 -11.35 -7.77 26.48
C GLN A 693 -10.77 -7.66 27.90
N ARG A 694 -9.84 -8.55 28.23
CA ARG A 694 -8.96 -8.45 29.39
C ARG A 694 -7.78 -7.55 29.03
N ASP A 695 -7.65 -6.41 29.72
CA ASP A 695 -6.52 -6.11 30.64
C ASP A 695 -6.44 -4.59 30.92
N ALA A 696 -7.29 -4.11 31.82
CA ALA A 696 -6.98 -2.94 32.63
C ALA A 696 -7.69 -3.08 34.00
N LYS A 697 -6.90 -3.05 35.07
CA LYS A 697 -7.33 -3.28 36.45
C LYS A 697 -7.93 -1.97 37.03
N PRO A 698 -9.21 -1.88 37.41
CA PRO A 698 -9.72 -0.70 38.06
C PRO A 698 -9.53 -0.80 39.58
N THR A 699 -9.00 0.27 40.18
CA THR A 699 -8.95 0.47 41.63
C THR A 699 -10.33 0.90 42.17
N PRO A 700 -10.75 0.45 43.36
CA PRO A 700 -12.09 0.71 43.86
C PRO A 700 -12.17 2.09 44.52
N ARG A 701 -12.96 3.00 43.95
CA ARG A 701 -13.47 4.18 44.69
C ARG A 701 -14.90 3.90 45.12
N LYS A 702 -15.09 3.76 46.44
CA LYS A 702 -16.40 3.75 47.10
C LYS A 702 -17.01 5.15 46.98
N HIS A 703 -18.10 5.29 46.23
CA HIS A 703 -19.02 6.42 46.39
C HIS A 703 -20.44 5.90 46.63
N LYS A 704 -21.08 6.53 47.62
CA LYS A 704 -22.46 6.35 48.05
C LYS A 704 -23.42 6.56 46.86
N HIS A 705 -24.37 5.65 46.73
CA HIS A 705 -25.66 5.90 46.11
C HIS A 705 -26.33 7.08 46.82
N ASP A 706 -26.63 8.15 46.08
CA ASP A 706 -27.78 9.00 46.31
C ASP A 706 -28.21 9.60 44.95
N THR A 707 -29.50 9.80 44.83
CA THR A 707 -30.35 10.12 43.66
C THR A 707 -29.90 11.32 42.81
N ASP A 708 -29.48 11.10 41.56
CA ASP A 708 -29.28 12.16 40.53
C ASP A 708 -29.35 11.60 39.08
N GLU A 709 -30.18 10.58 38.81
CA GLU A 709 -30.40 10.07 37.44
C GLU A 709 -31.52 10.79 36.67
N GLU A 710 -32.26 11.71 37.30
CA GLU A 710 -33.43 12.33 36.65
C GLU A 710 -33.13 13.58 35.80
N THR A 711 -31.91 14.13 35.85
CA THR A 711 -31.52 15.37 35.16
C THR A 711 -30.75 15.17 33.85
N LYS A 712 -30.31 13.96 33.49
CA LYS A 712 -29.45 13.75 32.30
C LYS A 712 -30.21 13.63 30.97
N SER A 713 -31.42 13.05 30.95
CA SER A 713 -32.11 12.74 29.69
C SER A 713 -32.66 13.96 28.95
N GLY A 714 -32.84 15.10 29.62
CA GLY A 714 -33.35 16.33 28.98
C GLY A 714 -32.37 16.93 27.96
N GLY A 715 -31.07 16.77 28.19
CA GLY A 715 -30.02 17.39 27.38
C GLY A 715 -29.86 16.78 25.98
N ASP A 716 -30.18 15.50 25.81
CA ASP A 716 -29.89 14.80 24.54
C ASP A 716 -30.81 15.27 23.40
N LEU A 717 -32.09 15.54 23.71
CA LEU A 717 -33.05 16.10 22.73
C LEU A 717 -32.76 17.56 22.40
N GLU A 718 -32.20 18.32 23.35
CA GLU A 718 -31.77 19.70 23.11
C GLU A 718 -30.56 19.74 22.16
N ILE A 719 -29.62 18.79 22.30
CA ILE A 719 -28.51 18.62 21.36
C ILE A 719 -29.05 18.34 19.95
N LEU A 720 -29.97 17.37 19.81
CA LEU A 720 -30.57 17.07 18.50
C LEU A 720 -31.29 18.29 17.90
N ALA A 721 -32.10 18.99 18.68
CA ALA A 721 -32.78 20.21 18.23
C ALA A 721 -31.79 21.26 17.72
N SER A 722 -30.70 21.50 18.46
CA SER A 722 -29.66 22.45 18.04
C SER A 722 -28.96 22.02 16.75
N LEU A 723 -28.74 20.73 16.54
CA LEU A 723 -28.16 20.21 15.29
C LEU A 723 -29.11 20.37 14.12
N LEU A 724 -30.41 20.15 14.33
CA LEU A 724 -31.42 20.34 13.29
C LEU A 724 -31.56 21.82 12.89
N GLU A 725 -31.45 22.74 13.84
CA GLU A 725 -31.39 24.18 13.55
C GLU A 725 -30.18 24.56 12.69
N THR A 726 -29.06 23.83 12.82
CA THR A 726 -27.91 24.01 11.91
C THR A 726 -28.15 23.39 10.53
N GLY A 727 -29.20 22.58 10.34
CA GLY A 727 -29.57 21.91 9.10
C GLY A 727 -28.85 20.58 8.85
N LEU A 728 -28.54 19.85 9.93
CA LEU A 728 -27.99 18.48 9.86
C LEU A 728 -28.90 17.52 9.07
N GLU A 729 -30.22 17.68 9.20
CA GLU A 729 -31.21 16.84 8.48
C GLU A 729 -30.92 16.78 6.99
N GLU A 730 -30.92 17.93 6.32
CA GLU A 730 -30.70 18.01 4.87
C GLU A 730 -29.36 17.40 4.49
N ALA A 731 -28.31 17.73 5.24
CA ALA A 731 -26.95 17.26 4.95
C ALA A 731 -26.81 15.74 5.10
N LEU A 732 -27.45 15.12 6.09
CA LEU A 732 -27.41 13.67 6.31
C LEU A 732 -28.17 12.91 5.22
N PHE A 733 -29.33 13.39 4.81
CA PHE A 733 -30.08 12.78 3.69
C PHE A 733 -29.37 12.98 2.35
N THR A 734 -28.78 14.16 2.09
CA THR A 734 -27.95 14.35 0.90
C THR A 734 -26.72 13.44 0.90
N ALA A 735 -26.06 13.25 2.05
CA ALA A 735 -24.94 12.33 2.16
C ALA A 735 -25.37 10.86 1.98
N ALA A 736 -26.58 10.48 2.41
CA ALA A 736 -27.13 9.15 2.15
C ALA A 736 -27.39 8.90 0.66
N GLU A 737 -27.61 9.95 -0.13
CA GLU A 737 -27.78 9.90 -1.58
C GLU A 737 -26.50 10.25 -2.35
N ASP A 738 -25.35 10.31 -1.67
CA ASP A 738 -24.07 10.65 -2.31
C ASP A 738 -23.65 9.58 -3.32
N TYR A 739 -22.93 10.01 -4.36
CA TYR A 739 -22.39 9.11 -5.37
C TYR A 739 -21.28 8.22 -4.80
N ASP A 740 -20.52 8.71 -3.82
CA ASP A 740 -19.50 7.89 -3.17
C ASP A 740 -20.12 6.90 -2.18
N ASN A 741 -19.90 5.61 -2.41
CA ASN A 741 -20.45 4.55 -1.57
C ASN A 741 -20.03 4.69 -0.10
N SER A 742 -18.80 5.12 0.21
CA SER A 742 -18.34 5.23 1.59
C SER A 742 -19.09 6.32 2.36
N VAL A 743 -19.41 7.42 1.66
CA VAL A 743 -20.21 8.53 2.21
C VAL A 743 -21.65 8.08 2.44
N SER A 744 -22.26 7.47 1.40
CA SER A 744 -23.64 6.98 1.47
C SER A 744 -23.82 5.90 2.52
N GLU A 745 -22.91 4.92 2.59
CA GLU A 745 -22.93 3.86 3.59
C GLU A 745 -22.85 4.44 5.01
N LYS A 746 -21.92 5.38 5.23
CA LYS A 746 -21.74 5.98 6.56
C LYS A 746 -22.95 6.80 7.00
N ALA A 747 -23.56 7.55 6.09
CA ALA A 747 -24.77 8.31 6.37
C ALA A 747 -25.96 7.38 6.66
N CYS A 748 -26.12 6.30 5.88
CA CYS A 748 -27.16 5.30 6.11
C CYS A 748 -27.00 4.56 7.46
N ASP A 749 -25.76 4.23 7.87
CA ASP A 749 -25.47 3.65 9.19
C ASP A 749 -25.92 4.58 10.33
N ILE A 750 -25.63 5.89 10.24
CA ILE A 750 -26.12 6.88 11.22
C ILE A 750 -27.65 6.92 11.25
N LEU A 751 -28.30 6.95 10.07
CA LEU A 751 -29.77 6.98 9.96
C LEU A 751 -30.41 5.71 10.55
N LEU A 752 -29.85 4.52 10.28
CA LEU A 752 -30.33 3.27 10.87
C LEU A 752 -30.26 3.27 12.39
N ARG A 753 -29.15 3.72 12.97
CA ARG A 753 -29.03 3.77 14.43
C ARG A 753 -30.00 4.78 15.05
N LEU A 754 -30.29 5.89 14.35
CA LEU A 754 -31.33 6.82 14.77
C LEU A 754 -32.73 6.17 14.74
N GLN A 755 -33.05 5.36 13.72
CA GLN A 755 -34.30 4.58 13.65
C GLN A 755 -34.41 3.54 14.78
N GLU A 756 -33.31 2.86 15.09
CA GLU A 756 -33.28 1.91 16.21
C GLU A 756 -33.62 2.63 17.52
N CYS A 757 -33.16 3.87 17.69
CA CYS A 757 -33.47 4.69 18.86
C CYS A 757 -34.93 5.17 18.91
N THR A 758 -35.57 5.46 17.76
CA THR A 758 -36.99 5.88 17.69
C THR A 758 -37.96 4.72 17.89
N SER A 759 -37.60 3.52 17.44
CA SER A 759 -38.44 2.31 17.50
C SER A 759 -38.60 1.70 18.91
N LEU A 760 -37.80 2.13 19.88
CA LEU A 760 -37.91 1.71 21.29
C LEU A 760 -39.28 2.13 21.88
N PRO A 761 -39.89 1.30 22.75
CA PRO A 761 -41.28 1.46 23.15
C PRO A 761 -41.58 2.86 23.67
N GLN A 762 -42.70 3.44 23.21
CA GLN A 762 -43.23 4.77 23.54
C GLN A 762 -43.22 5.12 25.04
N HIS A 763 -43.07 4.15 25.95
CA HIS A 763 -42.85 4.35 27.37
C HIS A 763 -41.54 5.10 27.72
N SER A 764 -40.48 5.02 26.90
CA SER A 764 -39.22 5.76 27.13
C SER A 764 -39.33 7.22 26.66
N LEU A 765 -39.85 7.45 25.45
CA LEU A 765 -40.13 8.80 24.94
C LEU A 765 -41.24 9.51 25.71
N SER A 766 -42.28 8.79 26.18
CA SER A 766 -43.31 9.37 27.05
C SER A 766 -42.84 9.61 28.49
N LYS A 767 -41.82 8.89 28.99
CA LYS A 767 -41.14 9.21 30.27
C LYS A 767 -40.31 10.49 30.14
N LEU A 768 -39.61 10.69 29.03
CA LEU A 768 -38.95 11.96 28.68
C LEU A 768 -39.97 13.11 28.54
N ARG A 769 -41.10 12.86 27.86
CA ARG A 769 -42.21 13.82 27.70
C ARG A 769 -42.85 14.23 29.03
N LYS A 770 -43.13 13.26 29.92
CA LYS A 770 -43.76 13.51 31.23
C LYS A 770 -42.81 14.15 32.26
N ARG A 771 -41.49 13.90 32.18
CA ARG A 771 -40.48 14.51 33.08
C ARG A 771 -40.25 16.00 32.82
N HIS A 772 -40.35 16.44 31.56
CA HIS A 772 -40.20 17.86 31.22
C HIS A 772 -41.50 18.66 31.44
N GLU A 773 -42.68 18.03 31.30
CA GLU A 773 -43.97 18.67 31.58
C GLU A 773 -44.22 18.81 33.11
N SER A 774 -43.66 17.92 33.95
CA SER A 774 -43.82 17.99 35.42
C SER A 774 -42.93 19.03 36.11
N HIS A 775 -41.92 19.58 35.43
CA HIS A 775 -41.08 20.68 35.94
C HIS A 775 -41.72 22.08 35.75
N MET A 776 -42.83 22.17 35.02
CA MET A 776 -43.69 23.35 34.95
C MET A 776 -44.96 23.08 35.75
N GLY A 777 -44.88 23.28 37.07
CA GLY A 777 -46.02 23.05 37.97
C GLY A 777 -47.26 23.90 37.63
N PRO A 778 -48.48 23.37 37.77
CA PRO A 778 -49.71 24.11 37.52
C PRO A 778 -50.06 24.94 38.76
N ASN A 779 -49.47 26.11 38.91
CA ASN A 779 -49.93 27.07 39.92
C ASN A 779 -49.69 28.50 39.44
N CYS A 780 -50.64 29.01 38.65
CA CYS A 780 -51.00 30.44 38.56
C CYS A 780 -52.39 30.55 37.93
N ALA A 781 -53.40 30.01 38.61
CA ALA A 781 -54.78 30.42 38.43
C ALA A 781 -55.16 31.24 39.67
N GLY A 782 -55.19 32.57 39.55
CA GLY A 782 -55.54 33.44 40.67
C GLY A 782 -55.27 34.92 40.41
N ASP A 783 -56.36 35.63 40.14
CA ASP A 783 -56.62 37.04 40.39
C ASP A 783 -56.22 38.15 39.40
N SER A 784 -57.24 38.98 39.19
CA SER A 784 -57.35 40.18 38.37
C SER A 784 -56.63 41.39 38.98
N ILE A 785 -56.34 42.38 38.14
CA ILE A 785 -56.57 43.84 38.32
C ILE A 785 -55.43 44.70 37.69
N THR A 786 -55.78 45.36 36.58
CA THR A 786 -55.35 46.66 36.01
C THR A 786 -53.98 47.29 36.38
N LYS A 787 -53.11 47.52 35.36
CA LYS A 787 -52.65 48.82 34.81
C LYS A 787 -51.37 48.68 33.96
N PRO A 788 -51.13 49.52 32.94
CA PRO A 788 -49.89 49.53 32.18
C PRO A 788 -48.85 50.46 32.84
N GLY A 789 -47.62 49.97 32.98
CA GLY A 789 -46.49 50.75 33.47
C GLY A 789 -45.22 50.27 32.79
N GLN A 790 -44.57 51.18 32.08
CA GLN A 790 -43.27 51.02 31.43
C GLN A 790 -42.21 50.56 32.43
N GLY A 791 -41.33 49.68 31.97
CA GLY A 791 -40.13 49.26 32.69
C GLY A 791 -39.34 48.25 31.87
N GLU A 792 -38.39 48.75 31.09
CA GLU A 792 -37.29 47.98 30.52
C GLU A 792 -36.55 47.25 31.64
N ASN A 793 -36.31 45.93 31.50
CA ASN A 793 -35.06 45.25 31.82
C ASN A 793 -35.19 43.72 31.69
N GLY A 794 -34.25 43.12 30.93
CA GLY A 794 -33.83 41.73 31.08
C GLY A 794 -34.60 40.67 30.29
N SER A 795 -34.43 40.62 28.98
CA SER A 795 -34.82 39.46 28.17
C SER A 795 -33.87 38.29 28.41
N HIS A 796 -34.18 37.45 29.40
CA HIS A 796 -33.75 36.05 29.35
C HIS A 796 -34.60 35.37 28.26
N VAL A 797 -34.04 35.24 27.05
CA VAL A 797 -34.60 34.42 25.99
C VAL A 797 -34.38 32.97 26.40
N SER A 798 -35.36 32.36 27.06
CA SER A 798 -35.42 30.90 27.20
C SER A 798 -35.71 30.33 25.81
N SER A 799 -34.68 29.77 25.15
CA SER A 799 -34.81 29.06 23.87
C SER A 799 -35.77 27.89 24.04
N SER A 800 -37.02 28.09 23.62
CA SER A 800 -38.00 27.02 23.51
C SER A 800 -37.51 26.06 22.43
N CYS A 801 -36.82 24.99 22.82
CA CYS A 801 -36.44 23.87 21.95
C CYS A 801 -37.61 23.50 21.03
N ASP A 802 -37.40 23.60 19.72
CA ASP A 802 -38.44 23.32 18.72
C ASP A 802 -38.69 21.82 18.62
N LYS A 803 -39.50 21.32 19.56
CA LYS A 803 -39.93 19.93 19.64
C LYS A 803 -40.63 19.47 18.35
N ASP A 804 -41.20 20.38 17.58
CA ASP A 804 -41.85 20.07 16.30
C ASP A 804 -40.80 19.74 15.22
N ALA A 805 -39.69 20.48 15.17
CA ALA A 805 -38.57 20.19 14.27
C ALA A 805 -37.93 18.82 14.55
N VAL A 806 -37.67 18.50 15.82
CA VAL A 806 -37.15 17.18 16.22
C VAL A 806 -38.11 16.07 15.83
N GLN A 807 -39.41 16.24 16.09
CA GLN A 807 -40.40 15.23 15.76
C GLN A 807 -40.52 15.01 14.24
N LYS A 808 -40.48 16.09 13.44
CA LYS A 808 -40.49 16.01 11.97
C LYS A 808 -39.27 15.26 11.45
N PHE A 809 -38.09 15.55 11.98
CA PHE A 809 -36.87 14.85 11.61
C PHE A 809 -36.95 13.36 11.91
N LEU A 810 -37.36 12.99 13.13
CA LEU A 810 -37.49 11.58 13.52
C LEU A 810 -38.54 10.84 12.67
N THR A 811 -39.66 11.51 12.35
CA THR A 811 -40.66 10.94 11.42
C THR A 811 -40.08 10.73 10.03
N ARG A 812 -39.30 11.68 9.50
CA ARG A 812 -38.62 11.51 8.20
C ARG A 812 -37.57 10.40 8.24
N VAL A 813 -36.85 10.26 9.35
CA VAL A 813 -35.91 9.15 9.58
C VAL A 813 -36.67 7.83 9.56
N ASP A 814 -37.80 7.70 10.27
CA ASP A 814 -38.65 6.49 10.27
C ASP A 814 -39.26 6.17 8.89
N GLU A 815 -39.54 7.19 8.06
CA GLU A 815 -40.06 7.04 6.70
C GLU A 815 -38.98 6.67 5.67
N PHE A 816 -37.72 7.02 5.92
CA PHE A 816 -36.60 6.65 5.07
C PHE A 816 -36.27 5.17 5.23
N ASP A 817 -35.90 4.47 4.16
CA ASP A 817 -35.47 3.07 4.24
C ASP A 817 -33.96 2.95 3.98
N PRO A 818 -33.10 3.28 4.97
CA PRO A 818 -31.66 3.20 4.82
C PRO A 818 -31.19 1.75 4.66
N ALA A 819 -31.94 0.75 5.13
CA ALA A 819 -31.62 -0.65 4.88
C ALA A 819 -31.78 -1.01 3.39
N GLN A 820 -32.85 -0.54 2.73
CA GLN A 820 -33.01 -0.67 1.29
C GLN A 820 -31.93 0.12 0.54
N HIS A 821 -31.53 1.30 1.03
CA HIS A 821 -30.46 2.08 0.41
C HIS A 821 -29.10 1.37 0.51
N LEU A 822 -28.73 0.85 1.68
CA LEU A 822 -27.55 0.01 1.86
C LEU A 822 -27.62 -1.28 1.05
N GLN A 823 -28.79 -1.90 0.94
CA GLN A 823 -28.97 -3.06 0.06
C GLN A 823 -28.77 -2.65 -1.40
N LYS A 824 -29.23 -1.46 -1.82
CA LYS A 824 -28.92 -0.91 -3.14
C LYS A 824 -27.43 -0.63 -3.29
N LEU A 825 -26.69 -0.17 -2.27
CA LEU A 825 -25.23 0.02 -2.37
C LEU A 825 -24.47 -1.32 -2.43
N THR A 826 -24.89 -2.30 -1.62
CA THR A 826 -24.32 -3.65 -1.60
C THR A 826 -24.62 -4.40 -2.91
N VAL A 827 -25.80 -4.16 -3.48
CA VAL A 827 -26.21 -4.64 -4.81
C VAL A 827 -25.68 -3.71 -5.90
N SER A 828 -25.13 -2.54 -5.56
CA SER A 828 -24.41 -1.61 -6.46
C SER A 828 -22.99 -2.13 -6.69
N MET A 829 -22.92 -3.43 -6.95
CA MET A 829 -22.09 -3.92 -8.04
C MET A 829 -22.43 -3.08 -9.28
N ASP A 830 -21.40 -2.78 -10.07
CA ASP A 830 -21.42 -2.06 -11.35
C ASP A 830 -22.74 -2.24 -12.12
N GLU A 831 -23.20 -1.24 -12.86
CA GLU A 831 -24.49 -1.31 -13.60
C GLU A 831 -24.56 -2.57 -14.49
N TYR A 832 -23.41 -2.95 -15.05
CA TYR A 832 -23.19 -4.17 -15.83
C TYR A 832 -23.31 -5.49 -15.05
N ASP A 833 -23.18 -5.47 -13.73
CA ASP A 833 -23.40 -6.64 -12.87
C ASP A 833 -24.88 -6.90 -12.61
N ARG A 834 -25.71 -5.85 -12.60
CA ARG A 834 -27.17 -5.95 -12.44
C ARG A 834 -27.87 -6.23 -13.76
N GLN A 835 -27.46 -5.54 -14.81
CA GLN A 835 -28.01 -5.65 -16.16
C GLN A 835 -26.87 -5.95 -17.13
N PRO A 836 -26.34 -7.18 -17.16
CA PRO A 836 -25.24 -7.55 -18.05
C PRO A 836 -25.54 -7.34 -19.54
N GLU A 837 -26.81 -7.27 -19.91
CA GLU A 837 -27.27 -6.87 -21.23
C GLU A 837 -26.98 -5.40 -21.59
N SER A 838 -26.89 -4.48 -20.62
CA SER A 838 -26.56 -3.07 -20.88
C SER A 838 -25.14 -2.94 -21.43
N LEU A 839 -24.18 -3.71 -20.88
CA LEU A 839 -22.82 -3.79 -21.44
C LEU A 839 -22.82 -4.24 -22.89
N LEU A 840 -23.67 -5.22 -23.23
CA LEU A 840 -23.79 -5.70 -24.61
C LEU A 840 -24.36 -4.63 -25.54
N GLU A 841 -25.32 -3.84 -25.05
CA GLU A 841 -25.87 -2.70 -25.80
C GLU A 841 -24.82 -1.62 -26.01
N ASP A 842 -24.02 -1.30 -24.99
CA ASP A 842 -22.92 -0.34 -25.08
C ASP A 842 -21.84 -0.82 -26.06
N ILE A 843 -21.48 -2.11 -26.03
CA ILE A 843 -20.55 -2.71 -27.00
C ILE A 843 -21.09 -2.57 -28.42
N VAL A 844 -22.36 -2.88 -28.64
CA VAL A 844 -22.99 -2.77 -29.96
C VAL A 844 -23.11 -1.30 -30.40
N ALA A 845 -23.37 -0.39 -29.48
CA ALA A 845 -23.40 1.05 -29.75
C ALA A 845 -22.01 1.57 -30.13
N ALA A 846 -20.99 1.27 -29.34
CA ALA A 846 -19.59 1.62 -29.60
C ALA A 846 -19.12 1.02 -30.94
N ALA A 847 -19.49 -0.23 -31.23
CA ALA A 847 -19.19 -0.88 -32.50
C ALA A 847 -19.84 -0.16 -33.70
N LYS A 848 -21.11 0.24 -33.59
CA LYS A 848 -21.80 1.02 -34.63
C LYS A 848 -21.16 2.40 -34.81
N MET A 849 -20.79 3.07 -33.73
CA MET A 849 -20.11 4.36 -33.78
C MET A 849 -18.76 4.25 -34.48
N ALA A 850 -18.00 3.19 -34.22
CA ALA A 850 -16.72 2.94 -34.89
C ALA A 850 -16.91 2.74 -36.41
N VAL A 851 -17.95 2.00 -36.84
CA VAL A 851 -18.30 1.86 -38.26
C VAL A 851 -18.66 3.21 -38.89
N LEU A 852 -19.54 3.98 -38.25
CA LEU A 852 -19.98 5.28 -38.74
C LEU A 852 -18.81 6.28 -38.86
N ALA A 853 -17.89 6.29 -37.90
CA ALA A 853 -16.71 7.15 -37.98
C ALA A 853 -15.76 6.74 -39.10
N LYS A 854 -15.58 5.44 -39.35
CA LYS A 854 -14.81 4.96 -40.50
C LYS A 854 -15.44 5.39 -41.83
N GLU A 855 -16.77 5.29 -41.95
CA GLU A 855 -17.49 5.78 -43.12
C GLU A 855 -17.36 7.30 -43.28
N ALA A 856 -17.49 8.06 -42.18
CA ALA A 856 -17.31 9.51 -42.18
C ALA A 856 -15.90 9.90 -42.63
N ALA A 857 -14.86 9.27 -42.09
CA ALA A 857 -13.46 9.48 -42.48
C ALA A 857 -13.22 9.16 -43.97
N PHE A 858 -13.86 8.12 -44.50
CA PHE A 858 -13.78 7.81 -45.94
C PHE A 858 -14.46 8.89 -46.81
N THR A 859 -15.54 9.50 -46.32
CA THR A 859 -16.27 10.55 -47.06
C THR A 859 -15.68 11.94 -46.96
N SER A 860 -14.95 12.27 -45.88
CA SER A 860 -14.42 13.62 -45.66
C SER A 860 -13.28 13.97 -46.61
N GLY A 861 -12.60 12.99 -47.21
CA GLY A 861 -11.53 13.22 -48.20
C GLY A 861 -10.28 13.93 -47.67
N ASP A 862 -10.32 14.43 -46.44
CA ASP A 862 -9.18 14.96 -45.71
C ASP A 862 -8.30 13.79 -45.23
N GLU A 863 -7.01 13.85 -45.59
CA GLU A 863 -5.94 13.08 -44.97
C GLU A 863 -5.77 13.54 -43.51
N PHE A 864 -6.72 13.20 -42.63
CA PHE A 864 -6.46 13.22 -41.20
C PHE A 864 -5.66 11.95 -40.85
N ASP A 865 -4.53 12.15 -40.17
CA ASP A 865 -3.72 11.08 -39.59
C ASP A 865 -4.63 10.18 -38.72
N ASP A 866 -4.80 8.94 -39.16
CA ASP A 866 -5.25 7.74 -38.44
C ASP A 866 -6.49 7.81 -37.51
N GLY A 867 -7.33 8.84 -37.58
CA GLY A 867 -8.67 8.84 -36.96
C GLY A 867 -8.74 8.71 -35.44
N GLU A 868 -7.60 8.72 -34.73
CA GLU A 868 -7.53 8.62 -33.26
C GLU A 868 -8.08 9.87 -32.55
N ASP A 869 -7.98 11.05 -33.18
CA ASP A 869 -8.29 12.34 -32.53
C ASP A 869 -9.77 12.75 -32.55
N ILE A 870 -10.65 12.09 -33.32
CA ILE A 870 -12.04 12.56 -33.50
C ILE A 870 -12.96 12.15 -32.33
N PHE A 871 -12.56 11.20 -31.50
CA PHE A 871 -13.46 10.57 -30.52
C PHE A 871 -13.35 11.05 -29.07
N VAL A 872 -12.32 11.83 -28.73
CA VAL A 872 -12.08 12.27 -27.33
C VAL A 872 -13.18 13.23 -26.83
N ASP A 873 -13.95 13.85 -27.72
CA ASP A 873 -14.96 14.86 -27.37
C ASP A 873 -16.41 14.33 -27.25
N CYS A 874 -16.66 13.02 -27.41
CA CYS A 874 -18.04 12.49 -27.45
C CYS A 874 -18.47 11.62 -26.25
N TYR A 875 -17.66 11.48 -25.20
CA TYR A 875 -18.02 10.76 -23.97
C TYR A 875 -18.02 11.65 -22.73
#